data_AF-A0A8T0C1A0-F1
#
_entry.id   AF-A0A8T0C1A0-F1
#
_cell.length_a   1.000
_cell.length_b   1.000
_cell.length_c   1.000
_cell.angle_alpha   90.00
_cell.angle_beta   90.00
_cell.angle_gamma   90.00
#
_symmetry.space_group_name_H-M   'P 1'
#
loop_
_entity.id
_entity.type
_entity.pdbx_description
1 polymer ?
#
loop_
_entity_poly.entity_id
_entity_poly.type
_entity_poly.pdbx_seq_one_letter_code
_entity_poly.pdbx_strand_id
1 'polypeptide(L)'
;MKIYKLRNWLVILSVFILASCLGDDDDNNNTPDQTAQTTEIKVSPALGLTKNANVRLILLATNTPIEGATGNTGETGVATITLASAITEPFIVEVLGGGDAEYFDEAKGVFLALGADTTLRAVLSSFKSEVGVTTLTEIAATAILNTGATSAEAINLVNEQVRVALAPALTDITVPPQLIDAASGVTASSDQAGIYAVSLAALAQMGSSASSPALAIVDALRADFLDLTIDGKVGDQVFESPLYNASNFISEYTSAIQAYAQQVGLTEDLSTTFSLDNIKKTLEGLSDIFASLDLGSLELDFVPGGLSSGSGGDSDDDDDNDDNNGNDGEGNTLTITGSTTVAGITTEITEIVIKNVPAPDPNDLETIKQQIEDSFVQQQLTVNDLAFELVSSSDTEIVVSVRYSVTTQGVTVTSDLTYTWTLTGKDDDDDDMDDDVMLPEVLKGKVFDMVFKLSDSGSSYADGQKVRFTFSSSGMMFIDTDPDANNGDEMSLDDVMMEGSEYVYKDDDGGFVYKVSVTASGLNEINLFTMENTLLGSFIADGGDAIAGLELVTARAGEYRVVGDGHSRGTVMIGADGAIDFDTGISYAQGDIMAIFDRTNLEEEKRIQINYGADDDGPVINLFLSADGNSITSIQYRIRTDEVDVMVTVEGTVTGGGGG
;
A
#
# COMPACT_ATOMS: atom_id res chain seq x y z
N MET A 1 -16.56 -16.88 32.56
CA MET A 1 -17.87 -17.37 33.04
C MET A 1 -18.85 -17.36 31.85
N LYS A 2 -19.29 -18.55 31.39
CA LYS A 2 -20.52 -18.89 30.62
C LYS A 2 -20.94 -17.95 29.46
N ILE A 3 -20.75 -18.30 28.18
CA ILE A 3 -21.64 -19.13 27.32
C ILE A 3 -23.15 -18.90 27.57
N TYR A 4 -23.87 -18.34 26.58
CA TYR A 4 -24.98 -18.99 25.84
C TYR A 4 -25.96 -17.99 25.18
N LYS A 5 -26.17 -18.19 23.86
CA LYS A 5 -27.33 -17.90 22.95
C LYS A 5 -26.86 -17.09 21.72
N LEU A 6 -26.52 -17.66 20.55
CA LEU A 6 -27.05 -18.82 19.82
C LEU A 6 -28.50 -18.59 19.35
N ARG A 7 -28.68 -18.08 18.12
CA ARG A 7 -29.55 -18.64 17.06
C ARG A 7 -29.78 -17.63 15.91
N ASN A 8 -29.51 -18.12 14.70
CA ASN A 8 -29.82 -17.61 13.35
C ASN A 8 -28.71 -16.76 12.69
N TRP A 9 -28.02 -17.17 11.62
CA TRP A 9 -28.18 -18.32 10.72
C TRP A 9 -26.82 -18.84 10.24
N LEU A 10 -26.64 -20.14 10.43
CA LEU A 10 -25.67 -21.00 9.77
C LEU A 10 -26.32 -21.45 8.45
N VAL A 11 -25.83 -21.00 7.30
CA VAL A 11 -25.86 -21.79 6.05
C VAL A 11 -24.55 -21.54 5.30
N ILE A 12 -23.60 -22.44 5.56
CA ILE A 12 -22.69 -23.08 4.59
C ILE A 12 -21.81 -22.15 3.76
N LEU A 13 -20.54 -22.00 4.16
CA LEU A 13 -19.44 -21.83 3.21
C LEU A 13 -18.13 -22.35 3.83
N SER A 14 -17.74 -23.58 3.45
CA SER A 14 -16.35 -24.00 3.20
C SER A 14 -16.28 -25.53 3.08
N VAL A 15 -16.54 -26.06 1.89
CA VAL A 15 -15.90 -27.29 1.42
C VAL A 15 -14.90 -26.85 0.38
N PHE A 16 -13.61 -26.98 0.68
CA PHE A 16 -12.58 -27.08 -0.35
C PHE A 16 -11.47 -28.02 0.14
N ILE A 17 -11.40 -29.18 -0.55
CA ILE A 17 -10.22 -29.95 -1.04
C ILE A 17 -9.20 -30.50 0.00
N LEU A 18 -8.50 -31.62 -0.16
CA LEU A 18 -8.04 -32.40 -1.33
C LEU A 18 -7.70 -33.86 -0.90
N ALA A 19 -7.45 -34.71 -1.89
CA ALA A 19 -7.30 -36.17 -1.83
C ALA A 19 -6.18 -36.74 -0.92
N SER A 20 -6.41 -37.96 -0.39
CA SER A 20 -5.42 -39.05 -0.47
C SER A 20 -6.09 -40.42 -0.25
N CYS A 21 -5.76 -41.37 -1.12
CA CYS A 21 -5.84 -42.80 -0.82
C CYS A 21 -4.91 -43.11 0.35
N LEU A 22 -5.39 -43.85 1.35
CA LEU A 22 -4.60 -44.82 2.11
C LEU A 22 -5.55 -45.86 2.74
N GLY A 23 -5.62 -47.01 2.06
CA GLY A 23 -5.86 -48.37 2.54
C GLY A 23 -6.94 -48.64 3.59
N ASP A 24 -8.02 -49.29 3.16
CA ASP A 24 -8.43 -50.51 3.85
C ASP A 24 -8.74 -51.57 2.78
N ASP A 25 -8.11 -52.74 2.94
CA ASP A 25 -8.42 -53.96 2.21
C ASP A 25 -9.89 -54.31 2.49
N ASP A 26 -10.74 -54.33 1.47
CA ASP A 26 -11.72 -55.41 1.33
C ASP A 26 -12.41 -55.36 -0.04
N ASP A 27 -12.34 -56.52 -0.70
CA ASP A 27 -12.91 -56.83 -2.00
C ASP A 27 -14.41 -56.48 -2.10
N ASN A 28 -14.79 -55.53 -2.98
CA ASN A 28 -15.96 -55.77 -3.84
C ASN A 28 -16.08 -54.88 -5.08
N ASN A 29 -16.06 -55.59 -6.20
CA ASN A 29 -16.30 -55.22 -7.58
C ASN A 29 -17.55 -54.34 -7.83
N ASN A 30 -17.37 -53.06 -8.18
CA ASN A 30 -18.25 -52.26 -9.06
C ASN A 30 -17.64 -50.86 -9.31
N THR A 31 -16.86 -50.72 -10.39
CA THR A 31 -16.44 -49.40 -10.91
C THR A 31 -17.66 -48.58 -11.34
N PRO A 32 -17.85 -47.35 -10.83
CA PRO A 32 -18.82 -46.40 -11.36
C PRO A 32 -18.39 -45.91 -12.75
N ASP A 33 -19.34 -45.87 -13.67
CA ASP A 33 -19.20 -45.36 -15.04
C ASP A 33 -18.70 -43.91 -15.06
N GLN A 34 -17.72 -43.61 -15.91
CA GLN A 34 -17.21 -42.24 -16.07
C GLN A 34 -18.25 -41.41 -16.83
N THR A 35 -18.70 -40.30 -16.23
CA THR A 35 -19.67 -39.35 -16.78
C THR A 35 -19.32 -38.93 -18.22
N ALA A 36 -20.12 -39.37 -19.19
CA ALA A 36 -20.05 -38.88 -20.57
C ALA A 36 -20.33 -37.36 -20.60
N GLN A 37 -19.40 -36.58 -21.14
CA GLN A 37 -19.62 -35.14 -21.35
C GLN A 37 -20.58 -34.92 -22.53
N THR A 38 -21.58 -34.07 -22.32
CA THR A 38 -22.58 -33.73 -23.34
C THR A 38 -21.98 -32.79 -24.39
N THR A 39 -22.15 -33.09 -25.68
CA THR A 39 -21.69 -32.25 -26.80
C THR A 39 -22.81 -31.44 -27.46
N GLU A 40 -23.98 -31.37 -26.84
CA GLU A 40 -25.13 -30.60 -27.34
C GLU A 40 -25.31 -29.33 -26.51
N ILE A 41 -25.40 -28.18 -27.20
CA ILE A 41 -25.68 -26.87 -26.61
C ILE A 41 -26.96 -26.30 -27.23
N LYS A 42 -27.85 -25.79 -26.38
CA LYS A 42 -29.07 -25.07 -26.76
C LYS A 42 -28.89 -23.59 -26.48
N VAL A 43 -29.06 -22.76 -27.50
CA VAL A 43 -28.91 -21.32 -27.42
C VAL A 43 -30.27 -20.65 -27.58
N SER A 44 -30.64 -19.81 -26.63
CA SER A 44 -31.92 -19.08 -26.61
C SER A 44 -31.66 -17.58 -26.62
N PRO A 45 -31.71 -16.93 -27.79
CA PRO A 45 -31.58 -15.48 -27.88
C PRO A 45 -32.85 -14.79 -27.39
N ALA A 46 -32.70 -13.71 -26.63
CA ALA A 46 -33.81 -13.02 -26.01
C ALA A 46 -33.62 -11.50 -25.98
N LEU A 47 -34.14 -10.85 -27.01
CA LEU A 47 -34.70 -9.49 -26.96
C LEU A 47 -36.24 -9.61 -26.97
N GLY A 48 -36.75 -10.64 -26.29
CA GLY A 48 -37.99 -11.34 -26.61
C GLY A 48 -37.77 -12.55 -27.52
N LEU A 49 -38.84 -13.28 -27.83
CA LEU A 49 -38.76 -14.47 -28.70
C LEU A 49 -38.08 -14.11 -30.03
N THR A 50 -36.90 -14.69 -30.28
CA THR A 50 -36.08 -14.39 -31.46
C THR A 50 -36.10 -15.54 -32.47
N LYS A 51 -36.72 -15.33 -33.63
CA LYS A 51 -36.97 -16.36 -34.63
C LYS A 51 -36.00 -16.29 -35.80
N ASN A 52 -35.76 -17.46 -36.40
CA ASN A 52 -35.01 -17.66 -37.64
C ASN A 52 -33.58 -17.07 -37.65
N ALA A 53 -33.02 -16.72 -36.50
CA ALA A 53 -31.69 -16.16 -36.37
C ALA A 53 -30.64 -17.26 -36.46
N ASN A 54 -29.52 -16.97 -37.13
CA ASN A 54 -28.40 -17.90 -37.21
C ASN A 54 -27.54 -17.78 -35.95
N VAL A 55 -27.04 -18.91 -35.47
CA VAL A 55 -26.17 -18.99 -34.29
C VAL A 55 -24.87 -19.67 -34.66
N ARG A 56 -23.74 -19.18 -34.15
CA ARG A 56 -22.44 -19.85 -34.29
C ARG A 56 -21.61 -19.72 -33.02
N LEU A 57 -20.69 -20.66 -32.82
CA LEU A 57 -19.71 -20.60 -31.74
C LEU A 57 -18.33 -20.23 -32.27
N ILE A 58 -17.60 -19.42 -31.52
CA ILE A 58 -16.26 -18.92 -31.83
C ILE A 58 -15.34 -19.15 -30.63
N LEU A 59 -14.13 -19.65 -30.84
CA LEU A 59 -13.12 -19.69 -29.78
C LEU A 59 -12.68 -18.27 -29.42
N LEU A 60 -12.74 -17.93 -28.13
CA LEU A 60 -12.43 -16.58 -27.67
C LEU A 60 -10.95 -16.22 -27.94
N ALA A 61 -10.03 -17.12 -27.59
CA ALA A 61 -8.59 -16.87 -27.67
C ALA A 61 -8.08 -16.58 -29.09
N THR A 62 -8.70 -17.17 -30.11
CA THR A 62 -8.26 -17.06 -31.52
C THR A 62 -9.23 -16.28 -32.38
N ASN A 63 -10.42 -15.96 -31.86
CA ASN A 63 -11.54 -15.41 -32.61
C ASN A 63 -11.87 -16.22 -33.88
N THR A 64 -11.73 -17.55 -33.81
CA THR A 64 -11.99 -18.46 -34.95
C THR A 64 -13.29 -19.25 -34.74
N PRO A 65 -14.17 -19.35 -35.75
CA PRO A 65 -15.35 -20.21 -35.68
C PRO A 65 -14.99 -21.66 -35.37
N ILE A 66 -15.76 -22.28 -34.48
CA ILE A 66 -15.66 -23.71 -34.21
C ILE A 66 -16.34 -24.46 -35.36
N GLU A 67 -15.59 -25.36 -36.01
CA GLU A 67 -16.07 -26.06 -37.19
C GLU A 67 -17.36 -26.86 -36.90
N GLY A 68 -18.40 -26.63 -37.72
CA GLY A 68 -19.69 -27.31 -37.59
C GLY A 68 -20.56 -26.82 -36.42
N ALA A 69 -20.08 -25.92 -35.57
CA ALA A 69 -20.81 -25.41 -34.41
C ALA A 69 -21.76 -24.26 -34.78
N THR A 70 -22.71 -24.55 -35.67
CA THR A 70 -23.72 -23.59 -36.14
C THR A 70 -25.14 -24.12 -35.93
N GLY A 71 -26.10 -23.23 -35.69
CA GLY A 71 -27.52 -23.55 -35.54
C GLY A 71 -28.44 -22.44 -36.05
N ASN A 72 -29.74 -22.67 -35.99
CA ASN A 72 -30.76 -21.66 -36.31
C ASN A 72 -31.90 -21.76 -35.29
N THR A 73 -32.44 -20.63 -34.84
CA THR A 73 -33.46 -20.62 -33.78
C THR A 73 -34.84 -21.09 -34.22
N GLY A 74 -35.10 -21.08 -35.54
CA GLY A 74 -36.39 -21.42 -36.13
C GLY A 74 -37.55 -20.64 -35.52
N GLU A 75 -38.74 -21.22 -35.58
CA GLU A 75 -39.96 -20.62 -34.97
C GLU A 75 -40.00 -20.72 -33.44
N THR A 76 -39.23 -21.64 -32.86
CA THR A 76 -39.23 -21.91 -31.40
C THR A 76 -38.34 -20.96 -30.62
N GLY A 77 -37.45 -20.22 -31.30
CA GLY A 77 -36.52 -19.30 -30.66
C GLY A 77 -35.30 -19.94 -30.00
N VAL A 78 -35.06 -21.23 -30.25
CA VAL A 78 -33.98 -22.00 -29.63
C VAL A 78 -33.19 -22.71 -30.71
N ALA A 79 -31.88 -22.44 -30.78
CA ALA A 79 -30.97 -23.12 -31.69
C ALA A 79 -30.28 -24.27 -30.95
N THR A 80 -30.42 -25.50 -31.47
CA THR A 80 -29.65 -26.66 -30.97
C THR A 80 -28.42 -26.88 -31.84
N ILE A 81 -27.25 -26.96 -31.21
CA ILE A 81 -25.96 -27.14 -31.87
C ILE A 81 -25.30 -28.39 -31.30
N THR A 82 -24.89 -29.30 -32.17
CA THR A 82 -24.14 -30.51 -31.79
C THR A 82 -22.68 -30.34 -32.16
N LEU A 83 -21.81 -30.46 -31.16
CA LEU A 83 -20.36 -30.32 -31.30
C LEU A 83 -19.71 -31.65 -31.62
N ALA A 84 -18.66 -31.61 -32.45
CA ALA A 84 -17.86 -32.79 -32.77
C ALA A 84 -17.04 -33.30 -31.57
N SER A 85 -16.69 -32.40 -30.64
CA SER A 85 -15.98 -32.67 -29.40
C SER A 85 -16.40 -31.68 -28.31
N ALA A 86 -16.18 -32.03 -27.04
CA ALA A 86 -16.39 -31.09 -25.94
C ALA A 86 -15.46 -29.87 -26.10
N ILE A 87 -15.98 -28.68 -25.77
CA ILE A 87 -15.22 -27.44 -25.73
C ILE A 87 -14.69 -27.29 -24.30
N THR A 88 -13.37 -27.19 -24.15
CA THR A 88 -12.70 -27.01 -22.86
C THR A 88 -12.20 -25.59 -22.62
N GLU A 89 -12.16 -24.79 -23.68
CA GLU A 89 -11.65 -23.41 -23.68
C GLU A 89 -12.82 -22.41 -23.67
N PRO A 90 -12.61 -21.17 -23.19
CA PRO A 90 -13.62 -20.13 -23.31
C PRO A 90 -14.02 -19.82 -24.75
N PHE A 91 -15.31 -19.57 -24.95
CA PHE A 91 -15.90 -19.39 -26.28
C PHE A 91 -17.01 -18.35 -26.28
N ILE A 92 -17.27 -17.80 -27.45
CA ILE A 92 -18.32 -16.83 -27.74
C ILE A 92 -19.46 -17.56 -28.44
N VAL A 93 -20.68 -17.36 -27.98
CA VAL A 93 -21.90 -17.69 -28.71
C VAL A 93 -22.38 -16.43 -29.40
N GLU A 94 -22.45 -16.45 -30.73
CA GLU A 94 -22.94 -15.32 -31.52
C GLU A 94 -24.28 -15.64 -32.16
N VAL A 95 -25.20 -14.68 -32.06
CA VAL A 95 -26.50 -14.67 -32.75
C VAL A 95 -26.46 -13.58 -33.80
N LEU A 96 -26.69 -13.97 -35.05
CA LEU A 96 -26.55 -13.11 -36.22
C LEU A 96 -27.93 -12.77 -36.77
N GLY A 97 -28.16 -11.48 -36.99
CA GLY A 97 -29.34 -10.98 -37.70
C GLY A 97 -29.25 -11.12 -39.23
N GLY A 98 -30.25 -10.58 -39.90
CA GLY A 98 -30.41 -10.63 -41.36
C GLY A 98 -31.33 -11.75 -41.84
N GLY A 99 -31.57 -11.79 -43.15
CA GLY A 99 -32.51 -12.75 -43.74
C GLY A 99 -33.95 -12.51 -43.27
N ASP A 100 -34.58 -13.57 -42.76
CA ASP A 100 -35.91 -13.60 -42.15
C ASP A 100 -35.87 -13.58 -40.61
N ALA A 101 -34.70 -13.25 -40.02
CA ALA A 101 -34.56 -13.15 -38.58
C ALA A 101 -35.41 -11.99 -38.01
N GLU A 102 -36.17 -12.28 -36.96
CA GLU A 102 -37.02 -11.31 -36.26
C GLU A 102 -36.98 -11.55 -34.75
N TYR A 103 -37.28 -10.52 -33.97
CA TYR A 103 -37.42 -10.61 -32.52
C TYR A 103 -38.70 -9.91 -32.06
N PHE A 104 -39.31 -10.42 -31.00
CA PHE A 104 -40.49 -9.80 -30.41
C PHE A 104 -40.10 -8.64 -29.50
N ASP A 105 -40.29 -7.40 -29.93
CA ASP A 105 -39.99 -6.22 -29.11
C ASP A 105 -41.10 -6.01 -28.07
N GLU A 106 -40.81 -6.24 -26.79
CA GLU A 106 -41.80 -6.17 -25.71
C GLU A 106 -42.34 -4.75 -25.45
N ALA A 107 -41.58 -3.73 -25.82
CA ALA A 107 -42.02 -2.33 -25.71
C ALA A 107 -43.10 -2.01 -26.74
N LYS A 108 -43.00 -2.58 -27.95
CA LYS A 108 -44.00 -2.39 -29.01
C LYS A 108 -45.06 -3.48 -29.07
N GLY A 109 -44.80 -4.64 -28.48
CA GLY A 109 -45.66 -5.81 -28.54
C GLY A 109 -45.81 -6.40 -29.94
N VAL A 110 -44.78 -6.27 -30.79
CA VAL A 110 -44.78 -6.79 -32.18
C VAL A 110 -43.41 -7.38 -32.54
N PHE A 111 -43.39 -8.27 -33.53
CA PHE A 111 -42.14 -8.72 -34.13
C PHE A 111 -41.53 -7.62 -35.01
N LEU A 112 -40.24 -7.36 -34.81
CA LEU A 112 -39.41 -6.46 -35.60
C LEU A 112 -38.29 -7.26 -36.25
N ALA A 113 -37.83 -6.82 -37.43
CA ALA A 113 -36.71 -7.45 -38.10
C ALA A 113 -35.41 -7.30 -37.28
N LEU A 114 -34.64 -8.38 -37.16
CA LEU A 114 -33.28 -8.36 -36.63
C LEU A 114 -32.34 -8.01 -37.80
N GLY A 115 -31.77 -6.80 -37.79
CA GLY A 115 -31.00 -6.27 -38.91
C GLY A 115 -29.78 -7.12 -39.28
N ALA A 116 -29.36 -7.10 -40.54
CA ALA A 116 -28.20 -7.88 -41.02
C ALA A 116 -26.87 -7.49 -40.35
N ASP A 117 -26.78 -6.27 -39.82
CA ASP A 117 -25.60 -5.76 -39.10
C ASP A 117 -25.68 -5.99 -37.59
N THR A 118 -26.75 -6.63 -37.10
CA THR A 118 -26.94 -6.92 -35.69
C THR A 118 -26.30 -8.26 -35.31
N THR A 119 -25.42 -8.21 -34.31
CA THR A 119 -24.86 -9.39 -33.65
C THR A 119 -25.09 -9.25 -32.15
N LEU A 120 -25.60 -10.31 -31.52
CA LEU A 120 -25.69 -10.42 -30.06
C LEU A 120 -24.81 -11.57 -29.59
N ARG A 121 -24.13 -11.39 -28.46
CA ARG A 121 -23.12 -12.31 -27.98
C ARG A 121 -23.34 -12.73 -26.53
N ALA A 122 -22.81 -13.89 -26.19
CA ALA A 122 -22.54 -14.30 -24.82
C ALA A 122 -21.15 -14.94 -24.78
N VAL A 123 -20.34 -14.59 -23.79
CA VAL A 123 -19.03 -15.20 -23.59
C VAL A 123 -19.09 -16.16 -22.41
N LEU A 124 -18.69 -17.40 -22.63
CA LEU A 124 -18.69 -18.45 -21.63
C LEU A 124 -17.26 -18.87 -21.30
N SER A 125 -16.98 -18.92 -20.00
CA SER A 125 -15.71 -19.43 -19.44
C SER A 125 -15.61 -20.96 -19.50
N SER A 126 -16.75 -21.65 -19.59
CA SER A 126 -16.85 -23.11 -19.60
C SER A 126 -18.12 -23.57 -20.33
N PHE A 127 -18.14 -24.84 -20.73
CA PHE A 127 -19.29 -25.41 -21.44
C PHE A 127 -20.56 -25.42 -20.58
N LYS A 128 -21.67 -24.96 -21.17
CA LYS A 128 -23.03 -25.09 -20.63
C LYS A 128 -23.93 -25.70 -21.70
N SER A 129 -24.81 -26.62 -21.31
CA SER A 129 -25.76 -27.26 -22.23
C SER A 129 -26.88 -26.33 -22.68
N GLU A 130 -27.14 -25.26 -21.92
CA GLU A 130 -28.16 -24.25 -22.21
C GLU A 130 -27.58 -22.85 -21.96
N VAL A 131 -27.77 -21.94 -22.92
CA VAL A 131 -27.21 -20.59 -22.89
C VAL A 131 -28.24 -19.57 -23.36
N GLY A 132 -28.39 -18.50 -22.60
CA GLY A 132 -29.10 -17.29 -23.01
C GLY A 132 -28.18 -16.32 -23.73
N VAL A 133 -28.65 -15.72 -24.83
CA VAL A 133 -27.98 -14.58 -25.48
C VAL A 133 -28.91 -13.38 -25.42
N THR A 134 -28.60 -12.42 -24.56
CA THR A 134 -29.51 -11.35 -24.14
C THR A 134 -28.82 -9.99 -24.21
N THR A 135 -29.56 -8.91 -23.91
CA THR A 135 -28.97 -7.59 -23.70
C THR A 135 -27.81 -7.62 -22.71
N LEU A 136 -27.96 -8.32 -21.58
CA LEU A 136 -26.95 -8.36 -20.53
C LEU A 136 -25.70 -9.12 -20.98
N THR A 137 -25.86 -10.25 -21.66
CA THR A 137 -24.69 -11.01 -22.13
C THR A 137 -23.96 -10.29 -23.27
N GLU A 138 -24.65 -9.50 -24.09
CA GLU A 138 -24.03 -8.70 -25.16
C GLU A 138 -23.23 -7.52 -24.59
N ILE A 139 -23.74 -6.87 -23.54
CA ILE A 139 -23.00 -5.85 -22.79
C ILE A 139 -21.72 -6.47 -22.21
N ALA A 140 -21.84 -7.58 -21.49
CA ALA A 140 -20.70 -8.29 -20.91
C ALA A 140 -19.71 -8.74 -21.98
N ALA A 141 -20.20 -9.31 -23.10
CA ALA A 141 -19.36 -9.76 -24.21
C ALA A 141 -18.59 -8.60 -24.84
N THR A 142 -19.21 -7.43 -24.99
CA THR A 142 -18.53 -6.25 -25.54
C THR A 142 -17.40 -5.78 -24.62
N ALA A 143 -17.66 -5.70 -23.31
CA ALA A 143 -16.63 -5.37 -22.34
C ALA A 143 -15.47 -6.38 -22.33
N ILE A 144 -15.77 -7.69 -22.34
CA ILE A 144 -14.75 -8.76 -22.41
C ILE A 144 -13.90 -8.64 -23.68
N LEU A 145 -14.54 -8.39 -24.83
CA LEU A 145 -13.82 -8.30 -26.11
C LEU A 145 -12.96 -7.04 -26.22
N ASN A 146 -13.40 -5.91 -25.64
CA ASN A 146 -12.63 -4.67 -25.64
C ASN A 146 -11.43 -4.73 -24.72
N THR A 147 -11.55 -5.41 -23.58
CA THR A 147 -10.46 -5.62 -22.62
C THR A 147 -9.47 -6.69 -23.06
N GLY A 148 -9.86 -7.57 -24.00
CA GLY A 148 -9.04 -8.71 -24.42
C GLY A 148 -8.95 -9.82 -23.37
N ALA A 149 -9.89 -9.85 -22.41
CA ALA A 149 -9.92 -10.86 -21.37
C ALA A 149 -10.15 -12.26 -21.96
N THR A 150 -9.33 -13.23 -21.54
CA THR A 150 -9.37 -14.62 -22.05
C THR A 150 -9.42 -15.69 -20.96
N SER A 151 -9.21 -15.34 -19.69
CA SER A 151 -9.28 -16.29 -18.57
C SER A 151 -10.73 -16.55 -18.14
N ALA A 152 -10.99 -17.75 -17.61
CA ALA A 152 -12.31 -18.13 -17.12
C ALA A 152 -12.79 -17.21 -15.99
N GLU A 153 -11.87 -16.81 -15.13
CA GLU A 153 -12.10 -15.95 -13.99
C GLU A 153 -12.50 -14.53 -14.43
N ALA A 154 -11.76 -13.91 -15.37
CA ALA A 154 -12.08 -12.57 -15.87
C ALA A 154 -13.44 -12.53 -16.60
N ILE A 155 -13.76 -13.56 -17.38
CA ILE A 155 -15.04 -13.70 -18.06
C ILE A 155 -16.19 -13.80 -17.05
N ASN A 156 -16.01 -14.62 -16.01
CA ASN A 156 -17.01 -14.76 -14.95
C ASN A 156 -17.19 -13.44 -14.19
N LEU A 157 -16.11 -12.69 -13.94
CA LEU A 157 -16.19 -11.42 -13.23
C LEU A 157 -16.99 -10.37 -14.02
N VAL A 158 -16.72 -10.19 -15.31
CA VAL A 158 -17.46 -9.21 -16.13
C VAL A 158 -18.94 -9.60 -16.26
N ASN A 159 -19.22 -10.89 -16.45
CA ASN A 159 -20.59 -11.40 -16.44
C ASN A 159 -21.30 -11.11 -15.11
N GLU A 160 -20.58 -11.27 -13.99
CA GLU A 160 -21.10 -10.98 -12.66
C GLU A 160 -21.33 -9.48 -12.43
N GLN A 161 -20.43 -8.61 -12.89
CA GLN A 161 -20.59 -7.14 -12.79
C GLN A 161 -21.84 -6.65 -13.52
N VAL A 162 -22.09 -7.16 -14.74
CA VAL A 162 -23.31 -6.81 -15.47
C VAL A 162 -24.56 -7.36 -14.77
N ARG A 163 -24.50 -8.58 -14.21
CA ARG A 163 -25.59 -9.15 -13.40
C ARG A 163 -25.91 -8.24 -12.22
N VAL A 164 -24.89 -7.88 -11.46
CA VAL A 164 -24.91 -6.99 -10.30
C VAL A 164 -25.55 -5.65 -10.67
N ALA A 165 -25.08 -4.97 -11.72
CA ALA A 165 -25.56 -3.64 -12.09
C ALA A 165 -27.00 -3.64 -12.63
N LEU A 166 -27.37 -4.61 -13.47
CA LEU A 166 -28.59 -4.54 -14.29
C LEU A 166 -29.63 -5.63 -14.00
N ALA A 167 -29.27 -6.67 -13.23
CA ALA A 167 -30.19 -7.75 -12.91
C ALA A 167 -29.82 -8.49 -11.59
N PRO A 168 -29.74 -7.77 -10.44
CA PRO A 168 -29.26 -8.37 -9.20
C PRO A 168 -30.15 -9.48 -8.65
N ALA A 169 -31.40 -9.56 -9.11
CA ALA A 169 -32.33 -10.65 -8.83
C ALA A 169 -31.93 -11.99 -9.48
N LEU A 170 -31.04 -11.95 -10.48
CA LEU A 170 -30.58 -13.14 -11.19
C LEU A 170 -29.37 -13.76 -10.49
N THR A 171 -29.19 -15.06 -10.65
CA THR A 171 -27.98 -15.76 -10.20
C THR A 171 -26.90 -15.85 -11.27
N ASP A 172 -27.27 -15.75 -12.55
CA ASP A 172 -26.38 -15.91 -13.69
C ASP A 172 -27.04 -15.24 -14.90
N ILE A 173 -26.33 -14.39 -15.66
CA ILE A 173 -26.88 -13.76 -16.87
C ILE A 173 -26.80 -14.65 -18.12
N THR A 174 -26.02 -15.72 -18.07
CA THR A 174 -25.77 -16.63 -19.21
C THR A 174 -26.79 -17.77 -19.29
N VAL A 175 -27.67 -17.93 -18.30
CA VAL A 175 -28.79 -18.88 -18.38
C VAL A 175 -29.89 -18.34 -19.31
N PRO A 176 -30.65 -19.22 -19.99
CA PRO A 176 -31.72 -18.78 -20.87
C PRO A 176 -32.87 -18.14 -20.07
N PRO A 177 -33.36 -16.93 -20.45
CA PRO A 177 -34.61 -16.40 -19.92
C PRO A 177 -35.81 -17.18 -20.48
N GLN A 178 -36.97 -17.01 -19.85
CA GLN A 178 -38.23 -17.47 -20.45
C GLN A 178 -38.48 -16.67 -21.73
N LEU A 179 -38.68 -17.36 -22.85
CA LEU A 179 -39.06 -16.70 -24.09
C LEU A 179 -40.53 -16.32 -24.02
N ILE A 180 -40.80 -15.01 -23.96
CA ILE A 180 -42.15 -14.46 -23.87
C ILE A 180 -42.44 -13.68 -25.15
N ASP A 181 -43.59 -13.95 -25.75
CA ASP A 181 -44.26 -13.05 -26.67
C ASP A 181 -45.61 -12.65 -26.06
N ALA A 182 -45.69 -11.49 -25.41
CA ALA A 182 -46.88 -11.11 -24.63
C ALA A 182 -48.20 -11.14 -25.46
N ALA A 183 -48.09 -11.08 -26.79
CA ALA A 183 -49.20 -11.25 -27.73
C ALA A 183 -49.83 -12.67 -27.72
N SER A 184 -49.12 -13.71 -27.26
CA SER A 184 -49.59 -15.10 -27.21
C SER A 184 -50.35 -15.45 -25.93
N GLY A 185 -50.31 -14.58 -24.91
CA GLY A 185 -50.90 -14.83 -23.60
C GLY A 185 -50.04 -15.70 -22.67
N VAL A 186 -48.75 -15.90 -22.98
CA VAL A 186 -47.79 -16.55 -22.08
C VAL A 186 -47.55 -15.66 -20.86
N THR A 187 -47.70 -16.24 -19.66
CA THR A 187 -47.40 -15.59 -18.38
C THR A 187 -45.97 -15.86 -17.97
N ALA A 188 -45.33 -14.88 -17.31
CA ALA A 188 -44.00 -15.11 -16.74
C ALA A 188 -44.08 -16.05 -15.52
N SER A 189 -43.18 -17.02 -15.44
CA SER A 189 -42.97 -17.83 -14.24
C SER A 189 -42.33 -16.98 -13.12
N SER A 190 -42.50 -17.40 -11.86
CA SER A 190 -41.83 -16.76 -10.72
C SER A 190 -40.43 -17.32 -10.43
N ASP A 191 -39.88 -18.12 -11.33
CA ASP A 191 -38.51 -18.59 -11.26
C ASP A 191 -37.53 -17.61 -11.93
N GLN A 192 -36.23 -17.94 -11.88
CA GLN A 192 -35.16 -17.13 -12.46
C GLN A 192 -35.38 -16.83 -13.94
N ALA A 193 -35.94 -17.76 -14.72
CA ALA A 193 -36.17 -17.59 -16.15
C ALA A 193 -37.27 -16.54 -16.42
N GLY A 194 -38.38 -16.58 -15.69
CA GLY A 194 -39.47 -15.61 -15.84
C GLY A 194 -39.09 -14.22 -15.30
N ILE A 195 -38.36 -14.16 -14.18
CA ILE A 195 -37.79 -12.92 -13.65
C ILE A 195 -36.85 -12.28 -14.68
N TYR A 196 -35.97 -13.06 -15.29
CA TYR A 196 -35.05 -12.56 -16.32
C TYR A 196 -35.81 -12.01 -17.54
N ALA A 197 -36.84 -12.70 -18.01
CA ALA A 197 -37.66 -12.24 -19.12
C ALA A 197 -38.32 -10.88 -18.83
N VAL A 198 -38.85 -10.69 -17.62
CA VAL A 198 -39.44 -9.41 -17.19
C VAL A 198 -38.40 -8.29 -17.13
N SER A 199 -37.20 -8.58 -16.62
CA SER A 199 -36.09 -7.62 -16.59
C SER A 199 -35.70 -7.15 -17.99
N LEU A 200 -35.53 -8.07 -18.94
CA LEU A 200 -35.17 -7.74 -20.32
C LEU A 200 -36.25 -6.91 -21.02
N ALA A 201 -37.53 -7.30 -20.85
CA ALA A 201 -38.65 -6.55 -21.39
C ALA A 201 -38.74 -5.13 -20.79
N ALA A 202 -38.45 -4.97 -19.50
CA ALA A 202 -38.39 -3.67 -18.86
C ALA A 202 -37.27 -2.79 -19.42
N LEU A 203 -36.10 -3.34 -19.74
CA LEU A 203 -35.04 -2.61 -20.45
C LEU A 203 -35.55 -2.13 -21.82
N ALA A 204 -36.24 -2.99 -22.59
CA ALA A 204 -36.81 -2.60 -23.87
C ALA A 204 -37.78 -1.40 -23.73
N GLN A 205 -38.58 -1.34 -22.65
CA GLN A 205 -39.47 -0.21 -22.38
C GLN A 205 -38.72 1.12 -22.21
N MET A 206 -37.49 1.10 -21.67
CA MET A 206 -36.65 2.29 -21.54
C MET A 206 -36.27 2.87 -22.91
N GLY A 207 -36.13 2.02 -23.93
CA GLY A 207 -35.89 2.42 -25.31
C GLY A 207 -37.15 2.81 -26.10
N SER A 208 -38.32 2.94 -25.47
CA SER A 208 -39.64 3.05 -26.15
C SER A 208 -39.79 4.21 -27.14
N SER A 209 -38.96 5.25 -27.02
CA SER A 209 -38.90 6.38 -27.95
C SER A 209 -38.29 6.03 -29.32
N ALA A 210 -37.56 4.91 -29.41
CA ALA A 210 -36.87 4.46 -30.62
C ALA A 210 -37.77 3.67 -31.59
N SER A 211 -37.30 3.53 -32.84
CA SER A 211 -37.95 2.67 -33.84
C SER A 211 -37.83 1.18 -33.52
N SER A 212 -36.77 0.80 -32.81
CA SER A 212 -36.46 -0.57 -32.38
C SER A 212 -36.03 -0.55 -30.91
N PRO A 213 -36.96 -0.39 -29.96
CA PRO A 213 -36.66 -0.15 -28.55
C PRO A 213 -35.67 -1.12 -27.92
N ALA A 214 -35.86 -2.43 -28.07
CA ALA A 214 -34.98 -3.42 -27.45
C ALA A 214 -33.55 -3.37 -28.02
N LEU A 215 -33.39 -3.13 -29.32
CA LEU A 215 -32.06 -2.96 -29.92
C LEU A 215 -31.42 -1.62 -29.54
N ALA A 216 -32.21 -0.55 -29.49
CA ALA A 216 -31.71 0.77 -29.15
C ALA A 216 -31.18 0.82 -27.71
N ILE A 217 -31.86 0.17 -26.76
CA ILE A 217 -31.37 0.09 -25.38
C ILE A 217 -30.11 -0.78 -25.25
N VAL A 218 -29.98 -1.86 -26.03
CA VAL A 218 -28.74 -2.66 -26.11
C VAL A 218 -27.60 -1.76 -26.58
N ASP A 219 -27.80 -1.01 -27.67
CA ASP A 219 -26.76 -0.15 -28.24
C ASP A 219 -26.33 0.95 -27.25
N ALA A 220 -27.28 1.57 -26.55
CA ALA A 220 -27.00 2.61 -25.56
C ALA A 220 -26.29 2.06 -24.31
N LEU A 221 -26.81 0.99 -23.69
CA LEU A 221 -26.18 0.39 -22.50
C LEU A 221 -24.81 -0.20 -22.82
N ARG A 222 -24.63 -0.77 -24.01
CA ARG A 222 -23.33 -1.27 -24.46
C ARG A 222 -22.31 -0.14 -24.60
N ALA A 223 -22.74 1.02 -25.09
CA ALA A 223 -21.88 2.19 -25.20
C ALA A 223 -21.53 2.73 -23.81
N ASP A 224 -22.53 2.89 -22.93
CA ASP A 224 -22.36 3.39 -21.56
C ASP A 224 -21.40 2.49 -20.77
N PHE A 225 -21.62 1.18 -20.83
CA PHE A 225 -20.83 0.21 -20.07
C PHE A 225 -19.41 -0.04 -20.62
N LEU A 226 -18.93 0.72 -21.61
CA LEU A 226 -17.56 0.57 -22.11
C LEU A 226 -16.50 0.87 -21.05
N ASP A 227 -16.81 1.75 -20.10
CA ASP A 227 -15.98 2.05 -18.93
C ASP A 227 -16.44 1.30 -17.66
N LEU A 228 -17.27 0.26 -17.83
CA LEU A 228 -17.83 -0.56 -16.77
C LEU A 228 -18.77 0.19 -15.81
N THR A 229 -19.25 1.37 -16.20
CA THR A 229 -20.27 2.13 -15.45
C THR A 229 -21.53 2.37 -16.29
N ILE A 230 -22.65 2.67 -15.63
CA ILE A 230 -23.89 3.10 -16.28
C ILE A 230 -24.17 4.51 -15.77
N ASP A 231 -23.53 5.51 -16.37
CA ASP A 231 -23.57 6.89 -15.90
C ASP A 231 -24.00 7.88 -17.00
N GLY A 232 -24.34 7.37 -18.19
CA GLY A 232 -24.72 8.13 -19.36
C GLY A 232 -23.53 8.75 -20.10
N LYS A 233 -22.32 8.22 -19.90
CA LYS A 233 -21.08 8.70 -20.49
C LYS A 233 -20.27 7.56 -21.12
N VAL A 234 -19.22 7.96 -21.84
CA VAL A 234 -18.11 7.08 -22.21
C VAL A 234 -16.85 7.82 -21.82
N GLY A 235 -16.21 7.38 -20.73
CA GLY A 235 -15.21 8.21 -20.05
C GLY A 235 -15.84 9.55 -19.63
N ASP A 236 -15.21 10.68 -19.97
CA ASP A 236 -15.73 11.99 -19.58
C ASP A 236 -16.84 12.55 -20.51
N GLN A 237 -17.16 11.85 -21.61
CA GLN A 237 -18.07 12.38 -22.63
C GLN A 237 -19.51 11.94 -22.38
N VAL A 238 -20.36 12.89 -22.02
CA VAL A 238 -21.81 12.67 -21.86
C VAL A 238 -22.47 12.42 -23.22
N PHE A 239 -23.43 11.50 -23.29
CA PHE A 239 -24.24 11.32 -24.49
C PHE A 239 -25.07 12.57 -24.81
N GLU A 240 -24.99 13.06 -26.07
CA GLU A 240 -25.75 14.26 -26.50
C GLU A 240 -27.27 14.04 -26.55
N SER A 241 -27.75 12.79 -26.54
CA SER A 241 -29.18 12.43 -26.56
C SER A 241 -29.39 11.04 -25.94
N PRO A 242 -29.26 10.92 -24.61
CA PRO A 242 -29.30 9.61 -23.97
C PRO A 242 -30.73 9.04 -24.03
N LEU A 243 -30.84 7.73 -24.29
CA LEU A 243 -32.14 7.04 -24.34
C LEU A 243 -32.81 6.90 -22.98
N TYR A 244 -32.02 6.93 -21.91
CA TYR A 244 -32.45 6.95 -20.53
C TYR A 244 -31.70 8.04 -19.77
N ASN A 245 -32.23 8.48 -18.64
CA ASN A 245 -31.51 9.39 -17.77
C ASN A 245 -30.76 8.57 -16.71
N ALA A 246 -29.42 8.63 -16.72
CA ALA A 246 -28.59 7.85 -15.79
C ALA A 246 -28.90 8.17 -14.31
N SER A 247 -29.22 9.43 -13.98
CA SER A 247 -29.50 9.87 -12.60
C SER A 247 -30.77 9.26 -12.00
N ASN A 248 -31.69 8.78 -12.82
CA ASN A 248 -32.92 8.13 -12.37
C ASN A 248 -33.13 6.75 -13.01
N PHE A 249 -32.12 6.22 -13.72
CA PHE A 249 -32.16 4.96 -14.47
C PHE A 249 -32.73 3.83 -13.62
N ILE A 250 -32.22 3.66 -12.40
CA ILE A 250 -32.66 2.61 -11.48
C ILE A 250 -34.15 2.73 -11.14
N SER A 251 -34.61 3.96 -10.87
CA SER A 251 -36.01 4.20 -10.51
C SER A 251 -36.95 3.99 -11.70
N GLU A 252 -36.53 4.38 -12.91
CA GLU A 252 -37.30 4.18 -14.14
C GLU A 252 -37.33 2.70 -14.53
N TYR A 253 -36.19 2.01 -14.45
CA TYR A 253 -36.07 0.59 -14.73
C TYR A 253 -36.88 -0.27 -13.75
N THR A 254 -36.80 0.02 -12.44
CA THR A 254 -37.61 -0.66 -11.42
C THR A 254 -39.11 -0.45 -11.67
N SER A 255 -39.50 0.76 -12.06
CA SER A 255 -40.89 1.06 -12.41
C SER A 255 -41.34 0.29 -13.66
N ALA A 256 -40.47 0.16 -14.66
CA ALA A 256 -40.73 -0.62 -15.87
C ALA A 256 -40.85 -2.12 -15.57
N ILE A 257 -40.01 -2.68 -14.68
CA ILE A 257 -40.10 -4.07 -14.21
C ILE A 257 -41.47 -4.32 -13.58
N GLN A 258 -41.90 -3.45 -12.66
CA GLN A 258 -43.20 -3.61 -11.99
C GLN A 258 -44.38 -3.51 -12.97
N ALA A 259 -44.32 -2.56 -13.91
CA ALA A 259 -45.35 -2.39 -14.92
C ALA A 259 -45.46 -3.62 -15.83
N TYR A 260 -44.33 -4.13 -16.31
CA TYR A 260 -44.32 -5.29 -17.21
C TYR A 260 -44.68 -6.59 -16.48
N ALA A 261 -44.20 -6.80 -15.24
CA ALA A 261 -44.58 -7.93 -14.40
C ALA A 261 -46.10 -8.05 -14.25
N GLN A 262 -46.78 -6.93 -13.99
CA GLN A 262 -48.25 -6.88 -13.93
C GLN A 262 -48.90 -7.25 -15.26
N GLN A 263 -48.34 -6.79 -16.38
CA GLN A 263 -48.83 -7.10 -17.73
C GLN A 263 -48.76 -8.61 -18.03
N VAL A 264 -47.71 -9.30 -17.60
CA VAL A 264 -47.50 -10.74 -17.85
C VAL A 264 -47.96 -11.65 -16.71
N GLY A 265 -48.69 -11.11 -15.72
CA GLY A 265 -49.30 -11.87 -14.65
C GLY A 265 -48.34 -12.37 -13.56
N LEU A 266 -47.12 -11.80 -13.48
CA LEU A 266 -46.18 -12.06 -12.40
C LEU A 266 -46.61 -11.21 -11.17
N THR A 267 -47.29 -11.86 -10.22
CA THR A 267 -47.95 -11.20 -9.09
C THR A 267 -47.18 -11.30 -7.77
N GLU A 268 -46.01 -11.92 -7.78
CA GLU A 268 -45.10 -11.86 -6.64
C GLU A 268 -44.64 -10.42 -6.39
N ASP A 269 -44.44 -10.07 -5.12
CA ASP A 269 -43.94 -8.76 -4.75
C ASP A 269 -42.47 -8.62 -5.15
N LEU A 270 -42.25 -8.17 -6.38
CA LEU A 270 -40.95 -7.93 -6.95
C LEU A 270 -40.21 -6.77 -6.27
N SER A 271 -40.88 -5.99 -5.41
CA SER A 271 -40.24 -4.87 -4.69
C SER A 271 -39.19 -5.34 -3.69
N THR A 272 -39.30 -6.56 -3.14
CA THR A 272 -38.24 -7.13 -2.28
C THR A 272 -37.11 -7.77 -3.10
N THR A 273 -37.42 -8.27 -4.29
CA THR A 273 -36.48 -8.97 -5.20
C THR A 273 -35.62 -8.00 -5.99
N PHE A 274 -36.20 -6.88 -6.42
CA PHE A 274 -35.54 -5.77 -7.12
C PHE A 274 -35.44 -4.52 -6.22
N SER A 275 -35.45 -4.69 -4.89
CA SER A 275 -35.45 -3.59 -3.94
C SER A 275 -34.39 -2.56 -4.32
N LEU A 276 -34.81 -1.30 -4.38
CA LEU A 276 -33.95 -0.13 -4.57
C LEU A 276 -32.74 -0.18 -3.63
N ASP A 277 -32.84 -0.81 -2.46
CA ASP A 277 -31.72 -1.03 -1.54
C ASP A 277 -30.69 -2.03 -2.07
N ASN A 278 -31.10 -3.12 -2.72
CA ASN A 278 -30.14 -4.06 -3.30
C ASN A 278 -29.54 -3.46 -4.57
N ILE A 279 -30.33 -2.84 -5.45
CA ILE A 279 -29.77 -2.19 -6.65
C ILE A 279 -28.90 -0.97 -6.28
N LYS A 280 -29.30 -0.11 -5.32
CA LYS A 280 -28.43 0.93 -4.73
C LYS A 280 -27.19 0.31 -4.10
N LYS A 281 -27.31 -0.64 -3.17
CA LYS A 281 -26.17 -1.39 -2.58
C LYS A 281 -25.38 -2.24 -3.57
N THR A 282 -25.72 -2.23 -4.86
CA THR A 282 -25.00 -2.96 -5.90
C THR A 282 -24.36 -1.97 -6.90
N LEU A 283 -24.96 -0.78 -7.11
CA LEU A 283 -24.40 0.35 -7.86
C LEU A 283 -23.54 1.28 -6.98
N GLU A 284 -24.08 1.75 -5.86
CA GLU A 284 -23.31 2.24 -4.67
C GLU A 284 -22.55 1.07 -4.03
N GLY A 285 -22.96 -0.16 -4.34
CA GLY A 285 -22.29 -1.42 -4.03
C GLY A 285 -20.94 -1.64 -4.66
N LEU A 286 -20.65 -1.04 -5.81
CA LEU A 286 -19.29 -1.08 -6.34
C LEU A 286 -18.41 -0.17 -5.52
N SER A 287 -18.88 1.01 -5.10
CA SER A 287 -18.18 1.80 -4.08
C SER A 287 -18.19 1.15 -2.70
N ASP A 288 -19.20 0.36 -2.32
CA ASP A 288 -19.23 -0.41 -1.08
C ASP A 288 -18.49 -1.76 -1.19
N ILE A 289 -18.17 -2.25 -2.38
CA ILE A 289 -17.24 -3.38 -2.64
C ILE A 289 -15.82 -2.82 -2.70
N PHE A 290 -15.63 -1.59 -3.18
CA PHE A 290 -14.42 -0.77 -3.03
C PHE A 290 -14.31 -0.05 -1.67
N ALA A 291 -15.35 -0.14 -0.82
CA ALA A 291 -15.35 0.32 0.57
C ALA A 291 -15.67 -0.82 1.56
N SER A 292 -15.85 -2.06 1.06
CA SER A 292 -15.74 -3.30 1.84
C SER A 292 -14.50 -4.12 1.45
N LEU A 293 -13.86 -3.84 0.32
CA LEU A 293 -12.45 -3.44 0.36
C LEU A 293 -12.43 -2.10 1.08
N ASP A 294 -12.67 -2.11 2.37
CA ASP A 294 -12.58 -0.88 3.11
C ASP A 294 -11.10 -0.48 3.03
N LEU A 295 -10.75 0.51 2.20
CA LEU A 295 -9.44 1.15 2.27
C LEU A 295 -9.34 2.02 3.53
N GLY A 296 -10.45 2.20 4.28
CA GLY A 296 -10.53 2.74 5.63
C GLY A 296 -10.72 1.69 6.76
N SER A 297 -10.90 0.40 6.45
CA SER A 297 -10.75 -0.77 7.34
C SER A 297 -9.70 -1.75 6.85
N LEU A 298 -8.85 -1.34 5.92
CA LEU A 298 -7.49 -1.05 6.34
C LEU A 298 -7.57 -0.17 7.60
N GLU A 299 -7.89 -0.81 8.73
CA GLU A 299 -7.05 -0.63 9.90
C GLU A 299 -5.68 -1.09 9.37
N LEU A 300 -4.98 -0.17 8.68
CA LEU A 300 -3.58 -0.03 8.95
C LEU A 300 -3.59 0.31 10.44
N ASP A 301 -3.59 -0.73 11.25
CA ASP A 301 -3.32 -0.66 12.67
C ASP A 301 -1.88 -0.18 12.75
N PHE A 302 -1.68 1.11 12.45
CA PHE A 302 -0.47 1.84 12.75
C PHE A 302 -0.48 2.00 14.26
N VAL A 303 -0.09 0.94 14.97
CA VAL A 303 0.15 1.01 16.39
C VAL A 303 1.40 0.22 16.74
N PRO A 304 2.42 0.83 17.38
CA PRO A 304 2.81 2.24 17.40
C PRO A 304 4.25 2.44 16.86
N GLY A 305 4.45 3.49 16.08
CA GLY A 305 5.76 3.92 15.60
C GLY A 305 5.61 5.00 14.54
N GLY A 306 5.54 6.26 15.00
CA GLY A 306 5.67 7.43 14.13
C GLY A 306 4.40 7.88 13.40
N LEU A 307 3.36 8.29 14.14
CA LEU A 307 2.43 9.29 13.64
C LEU A 307 2.79 10.60 14.34
N SER A 308 3.29 11.60 13.60
CA SER A 308 3.41 12.94 14.17
C SER A 308 2.00 13.46 14.46
N SER A 309 1.60 13.34 15.72
CA SER A 309 0.41 14.00 16.22
C SER A 309 0.72 15.48 16.34
N GLY A 310 0.32 16.26 15.33
CA GLY A 310 -0.01 17.66 15.54
C GLY A 310 -1.28 17.73 16.38
N SER A 311 -1.20 17.47 17.68
CA SER A 311 -2.21 17.87 18.66
C SER A 311 -1.63 17.81 20.07
N GLY A 312 -1.17 18.96 20.55
CA GLY A 312 -0.98 19.16 21.98
C GLY A 312 -2.34 19.08 22.70
N GLY A 313 -2.35 18.52 23.90
CA GLY A 313 -3.53 18.58 24.76
C GLY A 313 -3.63 17.47 25.79
N ASP A 314 -2.86 17.65 26.86
CA ASP A 314 -2.90 16.96 28.15
C ASP A 314 -4.33 16.69 28.68
N SER A 315 -4.52 15.58 29.39
CA SER A 315 -5.69 15.40 30.27
C SER A 315 -5.34 14.52 31.46
N ASP A 316 -4.94 15.18 32.57
CA ASP A 316 -5.64 15.11 33.86
C ASP A 316 -5.01 16.11 34.85
N ASP A 317 -5.62 17.28 35.03
CA ASP A 317 -6.13 17.76 36.34
C ASP A 317 -6.62 19.24 36.28
N ASP A 318 -7.92 19.41 36.54
CA ASP A 318 -8.65 20.54 37.15
C ASP A 318 -8.12 21.99 36.99
N ASP A 319 -8.88 22.85 36.28
CA ASP A 319 -9.60 23.99 36.90
C ASP A 319 -10.40 24.86 35.89
N ASP A 320 -11.43 25.48 36.45
CA ASP A 320 -12.56 26.21 35.84
C ASP A 320 -12.27 27.38 34.85
N ASN A 321 -13.31 27.60 34.03
CA ASN A 321 -13.83 28.84 33.40
C ASN A 321 -13.53 29.16 31.93
N ASP A 322 -14.63 29.19 31.17
CA ASP A 322 -15.03 30.21 30.17
C ASP A 322 -13.90 30.98 29.48
N ASP A 323 -13.64 30.65 28.21
CA ASP A 323 -14.05 31.53 27.12
C ASP A 323 -14.06 30.81 25.76
N ASN A 324 -15.20 30.96 25.09
CA ASN A 324 -15.51 30.46 23.76
C ASN A 324 -14.66 31.18 22.69
N ASN A 325 -13.63 30.53 22.16
CA ASN A 325 -13.02 30.92 20.88
C ASN A 325 -12.60 29.67 20.10
N GLY A 326 -13.35 29.36 19.04
CA GLY A 326 -13.02 28.27 18.12
C GLY A 326 -11.77 28.60 17.31
N ASN A 327 -10.77 27.74 17.41
CA ASN A 327 -9.73 27.59 16.40
C ASN A 327 -9.37 26.10 16.36
N ASP A 328 -10.06 25.39 15.49
CA ASP A 328 -9.88 23.96 15.27
C ASP A 328 -8.59 23.82 14.45
N GLY A 329 -7.48 23.40 15.08
CA GLY A 329 -6.16 23.30 14.44
C GLY A 329 -6.20 22.49 13.15
N GLU A 330 -5.77 23.10 12.03
CA GLU A 330 -5.77 22.46 10.71
C GLU A 330 -4.53 21.57 10.57
N GLY A 331 -4.69 20.25 10.65
CA GLY A 331 -3.62 19.26 10.41
C GLY A 331 -3.32 19.03 8.92
N ASN A 332 -2.26 18.26 8.65
CA ASN A 332 -1.73 17.97 7.31
C ASN A 332 -2.83 17.56 6.31
N THR A 333 -2.70 17.99 5.06
CA THR A 333 -3.66 17.66 3.99
C THR A 333 -3.04 16.68 3.00
N LEU A 334 -3.61 15.48 2.90
CA LEU A 334 -3.27 14.51 1.87
C LEU A 334 -4.12 14.75 0.61
N THR A 335 -3.47 14.90 -0.52
CA THR A 335 -4.06 14.93 -1.85
C THR A 335 -3.64 13.68 -2.62
N ILE A 336 -4.60 12.94 -3.17
CA ILE A 336 -4.35 11.74 -3.97
C ILE A 336 -4.80 12.01 -5.40
N THR A 337 -3.89 11.78 -6.34
CA THR A 337 -4.12 11.89 -7.80
C THR A 337 -3.51 10.69 -8.51
N GLY A 338 -3.73 10.56 -9.81
CA GLY A 338 -3.18 9.47 -10.62
C GLY A 338 -4.27 8.71 -11.34
N SER A 339 -4.00 7.48 -11.74
CA SER A 339 -4.90 6.70 -12.57
C SER A 339 -5.02 5.25 -12.11
N THR A 340 -6.16 4.63 -12.40
CA THR A 340 -6.34 3.18 -12.27
C THR A 340 -6.63 2.58 -13.63
N THR A 341 -5.98 1.48 -13.92
CA THR A 341 -6.18 0.68 -15.12
C THR A 341 -6.82 -0.64 -14.76
N VAL A 342 -8.07 -0.82 -15.16
CA VAL A 342 -8.80 -2.08 -14.97
C VAL A 342 -8.98 -2.73 -16.32
N ALA A 343 -8.48 -3.96 -16.46
CA ALA A 343 -8.64 -4.74 -17.69
C ALA A 343 -8.19 -3.99 -18.97
N GLY A 344 -7.14 -3.17 -18.86
CA GLY A 344 -6.55 -2.41 -19.98
C GLY A 344 -7.13 -1.02 -20.24
N ILE A 345 -8.12 -0.57 -19.45
CA ILE A 345 -8.71 0.78 -19.57
C ILE A 345 -8.24 1.64 -18.39
N THR A 346 -7.48 2.70 -18.70
CA THR A 346 -6.94 3.66 -17.74
C THR A 346 -7.93 4.80 -17.50
N THR A 347 -8.28 5.02 -16.24
CA THR A 347 -9.16 6.11 -15.78
C THR A 347 -8.39 6.98 -14.80
N GLU A 348 -8.41 8.30 -15.01
CA GLU A 348 -7.82 9.26 -14.07
C GLU A 348 -8.72 9.37 -12.82
N ILE A 349 -8.10 9.33 -11.65
CA ILE A 349 -8.76 9.56 -10.39
C ILE A 349 -9.02 11.05 -10.24
N THR A 350 -10.27 11.41 -9.96
CA THR A 350 -10.60 12.78 -9.56
C THR A 350 -9.90 13.09 -8.25
N GLU A 351 -9.18 14.21 -8.20
CA GLU A 351 -8.41 14.65 -7.02
C GLU A 351 -9.19 14.42 -5.71
N ILE A 352 -8.60 13.61 -4.83
CA ILE A 352 -9.15 13.31 -3.51
C ILE A 352 -8.34 14.11 -2.50
N VAL A 353 -9.01 14.95 -1.72
CA VAL A 353 -8.38 15.77 -0.68
C VAL A 353 -8.90 15.32 0.68
N ILE A 354 -7.99 14.92 1.55
CA ILE A 354 -8.26 14.44 2.90
C ILE A 354 -7.46 15.31 3.87
N LYS A 355 -8.16 15.94 4.82
CA LYS A 355 -7.53 16.79 5.85
C LYS A 355 -7.16 15.98 7.09
N ASN A 356 -6.21 16.49 7.87
CA ASN A 356 -5.72 15.91 9.11
C ASN A 356 -5.17 14.48 8.95
N VAL A 357 -4.47 14.21 7.83
CA VAL A 357 -3.86 12.90 7.57
C VAL A 357 -2.38 12.97 7.94
N PRO A 358 -1.90 12.13 8.86
CA PRO A 358 -0.47 12.04 9.18
C PRO A 358 0.36 11.79 7.92
N ALA A 359 1.49 12.48 7.81
CA ALA A 359 2.39 12.31 6.67
C ALA A 359 3.36 11.15 6.93
N PRO A 360 3.64 10.30 5.93
CA PRO A 360 4.56 9.18 6.08
C PRO A 360 5.99 9.71 6.22
N ASP A 361 6.78 9.02 7.05
CA ASP A 361 8.21 9.24 7.11
C ASP A 361 8.87 8.86 5.77
N PRO A 362 9.53 9.80 5.07
CA PRO A 362 10.18 9.54 3.78
C PRO A 362 11.27 8.47 3.86
N ASN A 363 11.67 8.04 5.06
CA ASN A 363 12.72 7.06 5.24
C ASN A 363 12.24 5.68 5.71
N ASP A 364 10.98 5.54 6.11
CA ASP A 364 10.36 4.25 6.48
C ASP A 364 9.54 3.65 5.34
N LEU A 365 9.74 4.14 4.12
CA LEU A 365 8.96 3.74 2.95
C LEU A 365 9.01 2.24 2.67
N GLU A 366 10.11 1.55 2.97
CA GLU A 366 10.17 0.09 2.79
C GLU A 366 9.38 -0.65 3.88
N THR A 367 9.34 -0.11 5.10
CA THR A 367 8.51 -0.63 6.20
C THR A 367 7.03 -0.40 5.90
N ILE A 368 6.67 0.79 5.44
CA ILE A 368 5.31 1.15 5.02
C ILE A 368 4.88 0.30 3.84
N LYS A 369 5.76 0.11 2.85
CA LYS A 369 5.53 -0.80 1.73
C LYS A 369 5.29 -2.23 2.20
N GLN A 370 6.10 -2.75 3.12
CA GLN A 370 5.91 -4.09 3.68
C GLN A 370 4.58 -4.21 4.45
N GLN A 371 4.18 -3.18 5.20
CA GLN A 371 2.88 -3.15 5.89
C GLN A 371 1.71 -3.12 4.91
N ILE A 372 1.84 -2.40 3.80
CA ILE A 372 0.87 -2.39 2.70
C ILE A 372 0.76 -3.80 2.09
N GLU A 373 1.90 -4.46 1.79
CA GLU A 373 1.92 -5.85 1.30
C GLU A 373 1.25 -6.82 2.27
N ASP A 374 1.61 -6.74 3.56
CA ASP A 374 1.08 -7.60 4.62
C ASP A 374 -0.43 -7.40 4.78
N SER A 375 -0.91 -6.17 4.62
CA SER A 375 -2.34 -5.84 4.66
C SER A 375 -3.10 -6.45 3.47
N PHE A 376 -2.54 -6.43 2.26
CA PHE A 376 -3.12 -7.15 1.12
C PHE A 376 -3.18 -8.67 1.40
N VAL A 377 -2.13 -9.24 1.98
CA VAL A 377 -2.08 -10.67 2.35
C VAL A 377 -3.15 -11.02 3.39
N GLN A 378 -3.33 -10.19 4.43
CA GLN A 378 -4.37 -10.38 5.45
C GLN A 378 -5.78 -10.34 4.85
N GLN A 379 -5.99 -9.51 3.83
CA GLN A 379 -7.25 -9.43 3.07
C GLN A 379 -7.42 -10.54 2.04
N GLN A 380 -6.49 -11.51 1.98
CA GLN A 380 -6.46 -12.60 0.99
C GLN A 380 -6.37 -12.10 -0.46
N LEU A 381 -5.73 -10.95 -0.66
CA LEU A 381 -5.47 -10.34 -1.94
C LEU A 381 -4.02 -10.60 -2.35
N THR A 382 -3.79 -10.94 -3.62
CA THR A 382 -2.44 -11.03 -4.17
C THR A 382 -2.11 -9.71 -4.84
N VAL A 383 -1.21 -8.93 -4.22
CA VAL A 383 -0.60 -7.75 -4.83
C VAL A 383 0.65 -8.17 -5.61
N ASN A 384 0.78 -7.69 -6.84
CA ASN A 384 1.91 -7.89 -7.73
C ASN A 384 2.46 -6.52 -8.13
N ASP A 385 3.77 -6.43 -8.35
CA ASP A 385 4.44 -5.22 -8.84
C ASP A 385 4.19 -3.97 -7.96
N LEU A 386 4.06 -4.14 -6.63
CA LEU A 386 3.97 -3.01 -5.70
C LEU A 386 5.30 -2.24 -5.69
N ALA A 387 5.24 -0.98 -6.09
CA ALA A 387 6.27 0.02 -5.93
C ALA A 387 5.72 1.17 -5.08
N PHE A 388 6.46 1.53 -4.05
CA PHE A 388 6.16 2.64 -3.15
C PHE A 388 7.43 3.48 -3.07
N GLU A 389 7.47 4.59 -3.81
CA GLU A 389 8.69 5.32 -4.10
C GLU A 389 8.56 6.79 -3.72
N LEU A 390 9.54 7.33 -2.98
CA LEU A 390 9.62 8.77 -2.72
C LEU A 390 9.84 9.52 -4.03
N VAL A 391 8.96 10.47 -4.34
CA VAL A 391 9.12 11.37 -5.49
C VAL A 391 9.82 12.65 -5.04
N SER A 392 9.36 13.25 -3.94
CA SER A 392 9.99 14.42 -3.32
C SER A 392 9.61 14.55 -1.85
N SER A 393 10.46 15.18 -1.06
CA SER A 393 10.18 15.54 0.34
C SER A 393 10.74 16.93 0.60
N SER A 394 9.99 17.73 1.37
CA SER A 394 10.33 19.06 1.83
C SER A 394 9.53 19.39 3.10
N ASP A 395 9.89 20.48 3.75
CA ASP A 395 9.31 20.99 4.99
C ASP A 395 7.83 21.38 4.84
N THR A 396 7.33 21.48 3.60
CA THR A 396 5.95 21.85 3.27
C THR A 396 5.20 20.78 2.50
N GLU A 397 5.89 19.77 1.97
CA GLU A 397 5.29 18.80 1.07
C GLU A 397 6.07 17.48 1.02
N ILE A 398 5.36 16.35 1.15
CA ILE A 398 5.89 15.00 0.89
C ILE A 398 5.08 14.39 -0.26
N VAL A 399 5.78 13.86 -1.27
CA VAL A 399 5.18 13.26 -2.46
C VAL A 399 5.69 11.83 -2.63
N VAL A 400 4.76 10.87 -2.68
CA VAL A 400 5.05 9.45 -2.86
C VAL A 400 4.30 8.91 -4.08
N SER A 401 4.98 8.15 -4.92
CA SER A 401 4.40 7.38 -6.00
C SER A 401 4.07 5.98 -5.50
N VAL A 402 2.83 5.56 -5.72
CA VAL A 402 2.33 4.25 -5.33
C VAL A 402 1.79 3.56 -6.57
N ARG A 403 2.52 2.54 -7.02
CA ARG A 403 2.13 1.72 -8.17
C ARG A 403 1.94 0.31 -7.70
N TYR A 404 0.83 -0.32 -8.07
CA TYR A 404 0.62 -1.73 -7.74
C TYR A 404 -0.33 -2.35 -8.72
N SER A 405 -0.34 -3.68 -8.74
CA SER A 405 -1.42 -4.42 -9.37
C SER A 405 -2.00 -5.44 -8.42
N VAL A 406 -3.32 -5.48 -8.31
CA VAL A 406 -4.00 -6.54 -7.55
C VAL A 406 -4.77 -7.39 -8.54
N THR A 407 -4.61 -8.71 -8.42
CA THR A 407 -5.40 -9.65 -9.20
C THR A 407 -6.42 -10.34 -8.30
N THR A 408 -7.68 -9.92 -8.41
CA THR A 408 -8.81 -10.56 -7.75
C THR A 408 -9.70 -11.22 -8.78
N GLN A 409 -10.01 -12.50 -8.59
CA GLN A 409 -10.91 -13.24 -9.48
C GLN A 409 -10.55 -13.07 -10.97
N GLY A 410 -9.24 -13.09 -11.28
CA GLY A 410 -8.70 -13.07 -12.64
C GLY A 410 -8.68 -11.72 -13.35
N VAL A 411 -9.12 -10.64 -12.71
CA VAL A 411 -8.96 -9.27 -13.23
C VAL A 411 -7.82 -8.59 -12.49
N THR A 412 -6.85 -8.11 -13.28
CA THR A 412 -5.74 -7.31 -12.78
C THR A 412 -6.15 -5.84 -12.83
N VAL A 413 -6.21 -5.23 -11.66
CA VAL A 413 -6.33 -3.79 -11.49
C VAL A 413 -4.92 -3.28 -11.27
N THR A 414 -4.45 -2.36 -12.12
CA THR A 414 -3.18 -1.67 -11.93
C THR A 414 -3.46 -0.24 -11.50
N SER A 415 -2.96 0.17 -10.36
CA SER A 415 -3.03 1.56 -9.90
C SER A 415 -1.69 2.25 -10.09
N ASP A 416 -1.71 3.49 -10.55
CA ASP A 416 -0.55 4.38 -10.63
C ASP A 416 -0.94 5.72 -9.99
N LEU A 417 -0.62 5.86 -8.71
CA LEU A 417 -1.12 6.90 -7.82
C LEU A 417 0.02 7.79 -7.35
N THR A 418 -0.29 9.06 -7.14
CA THR A 418 0.57 10.04 -6.49
C THR A 418 -0.13 10.56 -5.25
N TYR A 419 0.53 10.38 -4.11
CA TYR A 419 0.09 10.85 -2.81
C TYR A 419 0.93 12.05 -2.44
N THR A 420 0.28 13.19 -2.22
CA THR A 420 0.92 14.47 -1.85
C THR A 420 0.40 14.92 -0.51
N TRP A 421 1.23 14.88 0.52
CA TRP A 421 0.94 15.50 1.81
C TRP A 421 1.43 16.93 1.79
N THR A 422 0.51 17.90 1.83
CA THR A 422 0.79 19.29 2.16
C THR A 422 0.83 19.42 3.67
N LEU A 423 1.99 19.77 4.20
CA LEU A 423 2.23 19.87 5.63
C LEU A 423 1.77 21.25 6.10
N THR A 424 0.89 21.30 7.10
CA THR A 424 0.56 22.56 7.77
C THR A 424 1.67 22.87 8.77
N GLY A 425 2.37 23.99 8.54
CA GLY A 425 3.55 24.36 9.32
C GLY A 425 3.24 24.52 10.81
N LYS A 426 4.24 24.19 11.64
CA LYS A 426 4.48 24.86 12.92
C LYS A 426 4.14 26.34 12.76
N ASP A 427 3.31 26.87 13.64
CA ASP A 427 2.98 28.29 13.68
C ASP A 427 4.28 29.12 13.57
N ASP A 428 4.26 30.11 12.67
CA ASP A 428 5.32 31.08 12.37
C ASP A 428 5.67 32.02 13.57
N ASP A 429 5.43 31.62 14.82
CA ASP A 429 5.49 32.51 15.98
C ASP A 429 6.63 32.23 16.99
N ASP A 430 7.44 31.17 16.83
CA ASP A 430 8.64 30.97 17.67
C ASP A 430 9.93 31.25 16.88
N ASP A 431 10.30 32.53 16.87
CA ASP A 431 11.66 33.01 16.63
C ASP A 431 12.60 32.39 17.70
N ASP A 432 13.10 31.17 17.48
CA ASP A 432 14.44 30.70 17.92
C ASP A 432 14.61 29.19 17.58
N MET A 433 15.31 28.92 16.45
CA MET A 433 16.03 27.68 16.05
C MET A 433 15.40 26.31 16.40
N ASP A 434 15.10 25.45 15.43
CA ASP A 434 16.16 24.60 14.87
C ASP A 434 15.86 24.16 13.42
N ASP A 435 16.90 24.25 12.59
CA ASP A 435 17.00 23.62 11.27
C ASP A 435 16.62 22.14 11.36
N ASP A 436 15.92 21.58 10.36
CA ASP A 436 15.74 20.14 10.23
C ASP A 436 17.11 19.42 10.25
N VAL A 437 17.50 18.88 11.42
CA VAL A 437 18.80 18.25 11.63
C VAL A 437 18.83 16.90 10.91
N MET A 438 19.34 16.92 9.68
CA MET A 438 19.50 15.71 8.87
C MET A 438 20.63 14.82 9.41
N LEU A 439 20.30 13.59 9.80
CA LEU A 439 21.31 12.60 10.18
C LEU A 439 22.25 12.28 9.00
N PRO A 440 23.54 12.10 9.25
CA PRO A 440 24.50 11.80 8.20
C PRO A 440 24.35 10.32 7.80
N GLU A 441 24.72 9.98 6.57
CA GLU A 441 24.64 8.61 6.02
C GLU A 441 25.35 7.54 6.88
N VAL A 442 26.33 7.96 7.70
CA VAL A 442 27.02 7.08 8.63
C VAL A 442 26.16 6.64 9.81
N LEU A 443 25.11 7.39 10.17
CA LEU A 443 24.14 7.03 11.21
C LEU A 443 22.82 6.54 10.62
N LYS A 444 22.37 7.14 9.52
CA LYS A 444 21.04 6.93 8.93
C LYS A 444 20.73 5.43 8.71
N GLY A 445 19.73 4.92 9.45
CA GLY A 445 19.28 3.53 9.35
C GLY A 445 20.31 2.49 9.80
N LYS A 446 21.23 2.86 10.70
CA LYS A 446 22.31 1.99 11.18
C LYS A 446 22.12 1.57 12.63
N VAL A 447 22.70 0.42 12.95
CA VAL A 447 22.69 -0.19 14.28
C VAL A 447 24.14 -0.31 14.77
N PHE A 448 24.37 0.07 16.02
CA PHE A 448 25.69 0.06 16.65
C PHE A 448 25.64 -0.65 18.01
N ASP A 449 26.42 -1.71 18.15
CA ASP A 449 26.66 -2.36 19.44
C ASP A 449 27.87 -1.69 20.11
N MET A 450 27.62 -1.03 21.24
CA MET A 450 28.58 -0.21 21.95
C MET A 450 28.77 -0.70 23.38
N VAL A 451 29.89 -0.34 24.00
CA VAL A 451 30.24 -0.64 25.38
C VAL A 451 30.37 0.65 26.15
N PHE A 452 29.69 0.75 27.29
CA PHE A 452 29.78 1.91 28.17
C PHE A 452 31.10 1.92 28.93
N LYS A 453 31.77 3.07 28.95
CA LYS A 453 33.09 3.30 29.57
C LYS A 453 33.14 4.62 30.30
N LEU A 454 34.08 4.72 31.25
CA LEU A 454 34.28 5.92 32.08
C LEU A 454 33.02 6.26 32.89
N SER A 455 32.37 5.24 33.45
CA SER A 455 31.15 5.39 34.25
C SER A 455 31.43 6.21 35.52
N ASP A 456 30.75 7.36 35.64
CA ASP A 456 30.74 8.20 36.83
C ASP A 456 29.50 7.94 37.70
N SER A 457 29.58 8.37 38.97
CA SER A 457 28.47 8.23 39.92
C SER A 457 27.23 8.99 39.44
N GLY A 458 26.14 8.26 39.18
CA GLY A 458 24.87 8.82 38.70
C GLY A 458 24.45 8.29 37.32
N SER A 459 25.33 7.57 36.62
CA SER A 459 24.95 6.85 35.39
C SER A 459 23.99 5.69 35.67
N SER A 460 23.01 5.52 34.78
CA SER A 460 22.15 4.31 34.73
C SER A 460 22.86 3.09 34.15
N TYR A 461 24.09 3.26 33.63
CA TYR A 461 24.86 2.22 32.95
C TYR A 461 26.11 1.82 33.74
N ALA A 462 26.36 0.52 33.82
CA ALA A 462 27.56 -0.03 34.44
C ALA A 462 28.76 0.04 33.49
N ASP A 463 29.98 0.25 34.03
CA ASP A 463 31.20 0.17 33.22
C ASP A 463 31.33 -1.23 32.59
N GLY A 464 31.54 -1.25 31.27
CA GLY A 464 31.56 -2.48 30.47
C GLY A 464 30.20 -3.01 30.02
N GLN A 465 29.08 -2.33 30.34
CA GLN A 465 27.75 -2.73 29.87
C GLN A 465 27.65 -2.59 28.35
N LYS A 466 27.09 -3.62 27.69
CA LYS A 466 26.76 -3.59 26.27
C LYS A 466 25.40 -2.93 26.06
N VAL A 467 25.33 -2.04 25.09
CA VAL A 467 24.12 -1.31 24.73
C VAL A 467 24.07 -1.22 23.21
N ARG A 468 22.89 -1.44 22.63
CA ARG A 468 22.66 -1.30 21.20
C ARG A 468 21.92 0.00 20.91
N PHE A 469 22.48 0.78 20.00
CA PHE A 469 21.88 2.01 19.49
C PHE A 469 21.41 1.78 18.06
N THR A 470 20.15 2.06 17.79
CA THR A 470 19.59 2.06 16.44
C THR A 470 19.21 3.48 16.07
N PHE A 471 19.77 4.00 15.00
CA PHE A 471 19.41 5.29 14.45
C PHE A 471 18.43 5.07 13.31
N SER A 472 17.20 5.57 13.45
CA SER A 472 16.28 5.56 12.33
C SER A 472 16.82 6.46 11.23
N SER A 473 16.25 6.30 10.04
CA SER A 473 16.60 7.17 8.94
C SER A 473 15.99 8.57 9.06
N SER A 474 15.12 8.79 10.06
CA SER A 474 14.35 9.99 10.30
C SER A 474 14.80 10.87 11.46
N GLY A 475 15.88 10.47 12.14
CA GLY A 475 16.39 11.24 13.26
C GLY A 475 16.10 10.62 14.61
N MET A 476 15.33 9.53 14.70
CA MET A 476 15.06 8.85 15.97
C MET A 476 16.26 8.02 16.42
N MET A 477 16.47 7.92 17.74
CA MET A 477 17.41 6.98 18.34
C MET A 477 16.67 6.00 19.24
N PHE A 478 16.91 4.71 19.04
CA PHE A 478 16.45 3.64 19.92
C PHE A 478 17.62 3.06 20.72
N ILE A 479 17.40 2.81 22.00
CA ILE A 479 18.40 2.29 22.92
C ILE A 479 17.89 0.98 23.53
N ASP A 480 18.55 -0.11 23.16
CA ASP A 480 18.40 -1.42 23.80
C ASP A 480 19.51 -1.61 24.84
N THR A 481 19.10 -1.58 26.11
CA THR A 481 20.01 -1.58 27.26
C THR A 481 20.50 -2.97 27.67
N ASP A 482 19.90 -4.03 27.12
CA ASP A 482 20.31 -5.43 27.32
C ASP A 482 20.14 -6.23 26.00
N PRO A 483 21.02 -5.99 25.01
CA PRO A 483 20.87 -6.56 23.68
C PRO A 483 21.01 -8.09 23.61
N ASP A 484 21.50 -8.70 24.69
CA ASP A 484 21.60 -10.16 24.81
C ASP A 484 20.29 -10.79 25.34
N ALA A 485 19.40 -10.01 25.97
CA ALA A 485 18.13 -10.49 26.51
C ALA A 485 17.07 -10.74 25.43
N ASN A 486 17.13 -10.02 24.30
CA ASN A 486 16.20 -10.13 23.17
C ASN A 486 14.72 -10.11 23.60
N ASN A 487 14.42 -9.24 24.57
CA ASN A 487 13.10 -8.97 25.14
C ASN A 487 12.28 -7.95 24.32
N GLY A 488 12.92 -7.23 23.41
CA GLY A 488 12.29 -6.17 22.60
C GLY A 488 12.00 -4.90 23.41
N ASP A 489 12.67 -4.73 24.55
CA ASP A 489 12.56 -3.50 25.35
C ASP A 489 13.53 -2.46 24.79
N GLU A 490 12.98 -1.45 24.12
CA GLU A 490 13.73 -0.37 23.48
C GLU A 490 13.21 0.98 23.99
N MET A 491 14.11 1.84 24.47
CA MET A 491 13.80 3.26 24.72
C MET A 491 13.89 4.02 23.41
N SER A 492 12.95 4.91 23.11
CA SER A 492 12.93 5.74 21.90
C SER A 492 13.08 7.21 22.22
N LEU A 493 13.96 7.91 21.52
CA LEU A 493 14.17 9.37 21.61
C LEU A 493 13.95 10.00 20.22
N ASP A 494 13.06 10.99 20.15
CA ASP A 494 12.53 11.60 18.91
C ASP A 494 13.11 12.98 18.57
N ASP A 495 13.56 13.73 19.57
CA ASP A 495 14.10 15.08 19.38
C ASP A 495 15.63 15.06 19.23
N VAL A 496 16.10 15.02 17.97
CA VAL A 496 17.50 15.24 17.63
C VAL A 496 17.78 16.72 17.36
N MET A 497 18.75 17.28 18.09
CA MET A 497 19.28 18.62 17.89
C MET A 497 20.73 18.55 17.40
N MET A 498 21.23 19.61 16.77
CA MET A 498 22.65 19.72 16.40
C MET A 498 23.32 20.77 17.27
N GLU A 499 24.21 20.34 18.17
CA GLU A 499 25.05 21.25 18.95
C GLU A 499 26.47 21.25 18.38
N GLY A 500 26.78 22.26 17.57
CA GLY A 500 28.07 22.37 16.91
C GLY A 500 28.26 21.32 15.81
N SER A 501 28.95 20.22 16.10
CA SER A 501 29.19 19.11 15.17
C SER A 501 28.66 17.76 15.68
N GLU A 502 27.86 17.78 16.74
CA GLU A 502 27.31 16.59 17.39
C GLU A 502 25.78 16.57 17.33
N TYR A 503 25.22 15.36 17.31
CA TYR A 503 23.77 15.14 17.36
C TYR A 503 23.36 14.85 18.78
N VAL A 504 22.38 15.59 19.30
CA VAL A 504 22.01 15.59 20.72
C VAL A 504 20.59 15.07 20.86
N TYR A 505 20.41 14.08 21.74
CA TYR A 505 19.13 13.49 22.10
C TYR A 505 18.89 13.67 23.59
N LYS A 506 17.66 14.01 23.98
CA LYS A 506 17.26 14.17 25.37
C LYS A 506 16.33 13.04 25.79
N ASP A 507 16.63 12.43 26.92
CA ASP A 507 15.77 11.52 27.65
C ASP A 507 15.25 12.26 28.89
N ASP A 508 14.14 12.97 28.73
CA ASP A 508 13.55 13.77 29.81
C ASP A 508 13.04 12.89 30.96
N ASP A 509 12.59 11.67 30.66
CA ASP A 509 12.07 10.72 31.64
C ASP A 509 13.18 10.09 32.49
N GLY A 510 14.32 9.75 31.87
CA GLY A 510 15.51 9.26 32.55
C GLY A 510 16.40 10.37 33.12
N GLY A 511 16.25 11.61 32.67
CA GLY A 511 17.05 12.76 33.07
C GLY A 511 18.46 12.78 32.46
N PHE A 512 18.59 12.28 31.22
CA PHE A 512 19.87 12.14 30.52
C PHE A 512 19.90 12.87 29.17
N VAL A 513 21.11 13.21 28.73
CA VAL A 513 21.39 13.78 27.41
C VAL A 513 22.45 12.92 26.72
N TYR A 514 22.15 12.46 25.52
CA TYR A 514 23.06 11.66 24.69
C TYR A 514 23.61 12.55 23.58
N LYS A 515 24.94 12.75 23.55
CA LYS A 515 25.62 13.50 22.49
C LYS A 515 26.41 12.55 21.60
N VAL A 516 25.99 12.44 20.35
CA VAL A 516 26.49 11.51 19.34
C VAL A 516 27.52 12.23 18.48
N SER A 517 28.76 11.73 18.53
CA SER A 517 29.88 12.26 17.75
C SER A 517 30.14 11.35 16.55
N VAL A 518 30.21 11.94 15.35
CA VAL A 518 30.45 11.22 14.10
C VAL A 518 31.75 11.62 13.46
N THR A 519 32.35 10.67 12.75
CA THR A 519 33.51 10.82 11.92
C THR A 519 33.16 10.59 10.45
N ALA A 520 34.05 10.97 9.52
CA ALA A 520 33.88 10.63 8.10
C ALA A 520 33.84 9.11 7.88
N SER A 521 34.42 8.34 8.81
CA SER A 521 34.48 6.88 8.79
C SER A 521 33.33 6.16 9.50
N GLY A 522 32.50 6.83 10.32
CA GLY A 522 31.43 6.16 11.06
C GLY A 522 30.94 6.88 12.32
N LEU A 523 30.18 6.17 13.14
CA LEU A 523 29.95 6.56 14.53
C LEU A 523 31.28 6.49 15.29
N ASN A 524 31.62 7.56 16.00
CA ASN A 524 32.81 7.58 16.85
C ASN A 524 32.47 7.14 18.27
N GLU A 525 31.61 7.89 18.94
CA GLU A 525 31.19 7.65 20.32
C GLU A 525 29.83 8.32 20.60
N ILE A 526 29.21 7.92 21.70
CA ILE A 526 28.04 8.60 22.26
C ILE A 526 28.35 8.95 23.71
N ASN A 527 28.32 10.23 24.06
CA ASN A 527 28.56 10.72 25.40
C ASN A 527 27.24 10.84 26.17
N LEU A 528 27.21 10.36 27.40
CA LEU A 528 26.07 10.47 28.31
C LEU A 528 26.29 11.61 29.29
N PHE A 529 25.35 12.55 29.35
CA PHE A 529 25.34 13.68 30.26
C PHE A 529 24.08 13.68 31.13
N THR A 530 24.14 14.40 32.25
CA THR A 530 22.96 14.88 32.98
C THR A 530 22.28 16.04 32.23
N MET A 531 21.04 16.36 32.59
CA MET A 531 20.34 17.55 32.08
C MET A 531 21.08 18.86 32.35
N GLU A 532 21.92 18.91 33.40
CA GLU A 532 22.81 20.04 33.70
C GLU A 532 24.16 19.98 32.98
N ASN A 533 24.29 19.21 31.88
CA ASN A 533 25.50 19.08 31.05
C ASN A 533 26.74 18.55 31.80
N THR A 534 26.55 17.76 32.86
CA THR A 534 27.67 17.03 33.51
C THR A 534 27.85 15.65 32.86
N LEU A 535 29.05 15.35 32.36
CA LEU A 535 29.39 14.05 31.74
C LEU A 535 29.33 12.91 32.76
N LEU A 536 28.68 11.80 32.39
CA LEU A 536 28.50 10.59 33.20
C LEU A 536 29.24 9.36 32.63
N GLY A 537 29.66 9.42 31.37
CA GLY A 537 30.44 8.38 30.70
C GLY A 537 30.23 8.39 29.18
N SER A 538 30.81 7.41 28.50
CA SER A 538 30.78 7.34 27.02
C SER A 538 30.56 5.92 26.53
N PHE A 539 29.76 5.77 25.49
CA PHE A 539 29.63 4.55 24.71
C PHE A 539 30.65 4.56 23.57
N ILE A 540 31.44 3.50 23.46
CA ILE A 540 32.42 3.28 22.39
C ILE A 540 32.22 1.90 21.75
N ALA A 541 32.62 1.71 20.49
CA ALA A 541 32.45 0.42 19.81
C ALA A 541 33.20 -0.73 20.53
N ASP A 542 32.57 -1.92 20.63
CA ASP A 542 33.22 -3.13 21.15
C ASP A 542 34.31 -3.58 20.14
N GLY A 543 35.58 -3.42 20.51
CA GLY A 543 36.71 -3.29 19.60
C GLY A 543 36.89 -4.39 18.55
N GLY A 544 36.86 -4.00 17.27
CA GLY A 544 37.56 -4.67 16.17
C GLY A 544 38.97 -4.09 15.95
N ASP A 545 39.68 -4.54 14.92
CA ASP A 545 41.07 -4.09 14.60
C ASP A 545 41.20 -2.58 14.24
N ALA A 546 40.08 -1.83 14.17
CA ALA A 546 40.05 -0.41 13.84
C ALA A 546 39.76 0.44 15.10
N ILE A 547 40.63 1.41 15.37
CA ILE A 547 40.49 2.36 16.48
C ILE A 547 39.48 3.45 16.08
N ALA A 548 38.30 3.46 16.71
CA ALA A 548 37.33 4.54 16.54
C ALA A 548 37.96 5.90 16.89
N GLY A 549 37.66 6.94 16.10
CA GLY A 549 38.17 8.30 16.35
C GLY A 549 39.60 8.56 15.94
N LEU A 550 40.30 7.58 15.34
CA LEU A 550 41.70 7.75 14.89
C LEU A 550 41.88 8.94 13.94
N GLU A 551 40.88 9.23 13.11
CA GLU A 551 40.90 10.37 12.21
C GLU A 551 40.91 11.73 12.93
N LEU A 552 40.37 11.83 14.15
CA LEU A 552 40.44 13.05 14.94
C LEU A 552 41.89 13.39 15.30
N VAL A 553 42.72 12.36 15.51
CA VAL A 553 44.15 12.50 15.81
C VAL A 553 44.95 12.71 14.53
N THR A 554 44.73 11.89 13.48
CA THR A 554 45.52 11.98 12.24
C THR A 554 45.22 13.24 11.42
N ALA A 555 44.02 13.82 11.53
CA ALA A 555 43.71 15.14 10.97
C ALA A 555 44.61 16.25 11.53
N ARG A 556 45.23 16.01 12.70
CA ARG A 556 46.13 16.94 13.39
C ARG A 556 47.59 16.46 13.33
N ALA A 557 47.92 15.56 12.39
CA ALA A 557 49.29 15.13 12.17
C ALA A 557 50.21 16.33 11.86
N GLY A 558 51.39 16.34 12.48
CA GLY A 558 52.34 17.43 12.35
C GLY A 558 53.33 17.50 13.51
N GLU A 559 54.30 18.40 13.35
CA GLU A 559 55.25 18.76 14.40
C GLU A 559 54.83 20.09 15.03
N TYR A 560 54.67 20.07 16.35
CA TYR A 560 54.23 21.21 17.15
C TYR A 560 55.38 21.71 18.00
N ARG A 561 55.71 23.01 17.90
CA ARG A 561 56.60 23.67 18.85
C ARG A 561 55.83 23.95 20.12
N VAL A 562 56.40 23.51 21.25
CA VAL A 562 55.73 23.59 22.55
C VAL A 562 56.65 24.19 23.61
N VAL A 563 56.03 24.84 24.59
CA VAL A 563 56.70 25.37 25.79
C VAL A 563 55.92 24.98 27.03
N GLY A 564 56.63 24.57 28.09
CA GLY A 564 56.02 24.17 29.35
C GLY A 564 57.03 23.50 30.27
N ASP A 565 56.78 23.55 31.57
CA ASP A 565 57.60 22.85 32.56
C ASP A 565 57.38 21.34 32.44
N GLY A 566 58.44 20.54 32.61
CA GLY A 566 58.36 19.07 32.52
C GLY A 566 58.47 18.50 31.11
N HIS A 567 58.65 19.34 30.08
CA HIS A 567 58.92 18.91 28.69
C HIS A 567 60.31 19.36 28.24
N SER A 568 61.13 18.41 27.80
CA SER A 568 62.57 18.61 27.56
C SER A 568 62.91 18.88 26.09
N ARG A 569 62.13 18.35 25.15
CA ARG A 569 62.42 18.40 23.72
C ARG A 569 61.95 19.71 23.05
N GLY A 570 60.93 20.37 23.59
CA GLY A 570 60.33 21.57 23.01
C GLY A 570 59.54 21.32 21.72
N THR A 571 59.36 20.05 21.32
CA THR A 571 58.47 19.64 20.23
C THR A 571 57.69 18.37 20.57
N VAL A 572 56.44 18.32 20.12
CA VAL A 572 55.57 17.14 20.11
C VAL A 572 55.29 16.77 18.66
N MET A 573 55.32 15.48 18.33
CA MET A 573 55.02 14.99 16.98
C MET A 573 53.79 14.11 16.99
N ILE A 574 52.83 14.42 16.12
CA ILE A 574 51.66 13.59 15.84
C ILE A 574 51.86 12.99 14.44
N GLY A 575 51.93 11.67 14.37
CA GLY A 575 52.11 10.91 13.14
C GLY A 575 50.84 10.88 12.28
N ALA A 576 51.01 10.71 10.97
CA ALA A 576 49.90 10.52 10.03
C ALA A 576 49.12 9.21 10.27
N ASP A 577 49.69 8.29 11.04
CA ASP A 577 49.09 7.04 11.51
C ASP A 577 48.46 7.17 12.92
N GLY A 578 48.59 8.33 13.57
CA GLY A 578 48.06 8.62 14.90
C GLY A 578 49.03 8.33 16.04
N ALA A 579 50.25 7.86 15.75
CA ALA A 579 51.29 7.74 16.76
C ALA A 579 51.62 9.12 17.36
N ILE A 580 51.84 9.20 18.68
CA ILE A 580 52.20 10.44 19.35
C ILE A 580 53.55 10.28 20.04
N ASP A 581 54.51 11.11 19.65
CA ASP A 581 55.78 11.28 20.35
C ASP A 581 55.70 12.59 21.16
N PHE A 582 55.38 12.45 22.45
CA PHE A 582 55.13 13.59 23.34
C PHE A 582 56.44 14.22 23.79
N ASP A 583 57.33 13.47 24.46
CA ASP A 583 58.66 13.95 24.88
C ASP A 583 59.70 12.82 24.84
N THR A 584 60.95 13.11 25.21
CA THR A 584 62.02 12.13 25.33
C THR A 584 61.61 10.96 26.24
N GLY A 585 61.41 9.78 25.64
CA GLY A 585 61.03 8.56 26.36
C GLY A 585 59.52 8.40 26.59
N ILE A 586 58.69 9.30 26.07
CA ILE A 586 57.23 9.25 26.13
C ILE A 586 56.71 9.27 24.69
N SER A 587 56.55 8.10 24.11
CA SER A 587 56.05 7.92 22.75
C SER A 587 55.18 6.66 22.67
N TYR A 588 54.07 6.78 21.97
CA TYR A 588 53.09 5.72 21.76
C TYR A 588 52.87 5.53 20.26
N ALA A 589 52.90 4.27 19.81
CA ALA A 589 52.51 3.90 18.47
C ALA A 589 50.98 3.88 18.33
N GLN A 590 50.48 3.89 17.09
CA GLN A 590 49.05 3.72 16.81
C GLN A 590 48.47 2.47 17.51
N GLY A 591 49.19 1.36 17.48
CA GLY A 591 48.75 0.09 18.10
C GLY A 591 48.70 0.11 19.63
N ASP A 592 49.23 1.14 20.28
CA ASP A 592 49.15 1.30 21.74
C ASP A 592 47.86 2.03 22.17
N ILE A 593 47.13 2.63 21.22
CA ILE A 593 45.90 3.37 21.50
C ILE A 593 44.79 2.38 21.87
N MET A 594 44.24 2.55 23.08
CA MET A 594 43.13 1.74 23.58
C MET A 594 41.78 2.37 23.25
N ALA A 595 41.66 3.69 23.37
CA ALA A 595 40.46 4.43 23.02
C ALA A 595 40.79 5.89 22.69
N ILE A 596 39.99 6.48 21.82
CA ILE A 596 40.00 7.93 21.55
C ILE A 596 38.61 8.45 21.87
N PHE A 597 38.59 9.48 22.68
CA PHE A 597 37.41 10.10 23.23
C PHE A 597 37.30 11.53 22.68
N ASP A 598 36.17 11.84 22.03
CA ASP A 598 35.89 13.17 21.53
C ASP A 598 35.31 14.01 22.68
N ARG A 599 36.01 15.07 23.05
CA ARG A 599 35.58 15.98 24.11
C ARG A 599 35.50 17.39 23.58
N THR A 600 35.29 17.54 22.27
CA THR A 600 35.09 18.84 21.61
C THR A 600 33.80 19.53 22.07
N ASN A 601 32.90 18.79 22.71
CA ASN A 601 31.64 19.24 23.29
C ASN A 601 31.73 19.79 24.71
N LEU A 602 32.86 19.63 25.40
CA LEU A 602 33.06 20.23 26.70
C LEU A 602 33.34 21.72 26.52
N GLU A 603 32.33 22.56 26.76
CA GLU A 603 32.39 24.00 26.49
C GLU A 603 33.60 24.69 27.15
N GLU A 604 33.94 24.27 28.37
CA GLU A 604 35.05 24.85 29.14
C GLU A 604 36.41 24.22 28.83
N GLU A 605 36.45 23.02 28.23
CA GLU A 605 37.69 22.25 28.05
C GLU A 605 37.71 21.34 26.81
N LYS A 606 37.37 21.91 25.64
CA LYS A 606 37.38 21.22 24.35
C LYS A 606 38.69 20.48 24.11
N ARG A 607 38.65 19.15 24.00
CA ARG A 607 39.84 18.33 23.78
C ARG A 607 39.57 17.07 22.98
N ILE A 608 40.63 16.42 22.53
CA ILE A 608 40.63 15.02 22.12
C ILE A 608 41.43 14.26 23.17
N GLN A 609 40.86 13.25 23.78
CA GLN A 609 41.50 12.45 24.82
C GLN A 609 41.89 11.09 24.25
N ILE A 610 43.18 10.76 24.30
CA ILE A 610 43.73 9.50 23.82
C ILE A 610 44.18 8.67 25.02
N ASN A 611 43.52 7.53 25.23
CA ASN A 611 43.85 6.60 26.31
C ASN A 611 44.74 5.47 25.78
N TYR A 612 45.84 5.22 26.48
CA TYR A 612 46.75 4.09 26.25
C TYR A 612 46.64 3.03 27.36
N GLY A 613 45.89 3.34 28.43
CA GLY A 613 45.48 2.41 29.47
C GLY A 613 44.08 1.86 29.24
N ALA A 614 43.70 0.84 30.02
CA ALA A 614 42.36 0.24 29.98
C ALA A 614 41.25 1.16 30.52
N ASP A 615 41.64 2.19 31.27
CA ASP A 615 40.81 3.22 31.88
C ASP A 615 41.51 4.59 31.77
N ASP A 616 40.92 5.65 32.35
CA ASP A 616 41.49 7.01 32.38
C ASP A 616 42.48 7.25 33.53
N ASP A 617 42.76 6.21 34.31
CA ASP A 617 43.73 6.18 35.42
C ASP A 617 45.14 5.80 34.95
N GLY A 618 45.22 5.12 33.80
CA GLY A 618 46.45 4.84 33.05
C GLY A 618 46.98 6.04 32.23
N PRO A 619 47.91 5.81 31.29
CA PRO A 619 48.49 6.89 30.49
C PRO A 619 47.48 7.46 29.50
N VAL A 620 47.38 8.79 29.50
CA VAL A 620 46.47 9.58 28.68
C VAL A 620 47.23 10.74 28.04
N ILE A 621 46.94 11.01 26.77
CA ILE A 621 47.32 12.27 26.11
C ILE A 621 46.06 13.06 25.78
N ASN A 622 45.98 14.30 26.23
CA ASN A 622 44.92 15.24 25.88
C ASN A 622 45.43 16.28 24.88
N LEU A 623 44.73 16.44 23.77
CA LEU A 623 44.93 17.51 22.79
C LEU A 623 43.87 18.58 23.03
N PHE A 624 44.20 19.64 23.75
CA PHE A 624 43.27 20.75 23.98
C PHE A 624 43.16 21.62 22.75
N LEU A 625 41.95 22.03 22.43
CA LEU A 625 41.61 22.72 21.20
C LEU A 625 41.26 24.19 21.46
N SER A 626 41.38 25.01 20.43
CA SER A 626 40.85 26.37 20.41
C SER A 626 39.32 26.36 20.48
N ALA A 627 38.71 27.51 20.78
CA ALA A 627 37.25 27.65 20.90
C ALA A 627 36.50 27.18 19.63
N ASP A 628 37.12 27.38 18.46
CA ASP A 628 36.63 26.94 17.15
C ASP A 628 36.96 25.48 16.81
N GLY A 629 37.63 24.73 17.70
CA GLY A 629 37.96 23.31 17.54
C GLY A 629 39.10 23.00 16.55
N ASN A 630 39.60 24.01 15.83
CA ASN A 630 40.43 23.81 14.64
C ASN A 630 41.93 23.67 14.93
N SER A 631 42.41 24.21 16.05
CA SER A 631 43.84 24.26 16.37
C SER A 631 44.12 23.70 17.75
N ILE A 632 45.25 22.99 17.91
CA ILE A 632 45.72 22.55 19.22
C ILE A 632 46.35 23.74 19.96
N THR A 633 45.85 24.05 21.15
CA THR A 633 46.33 25.14 22.02
C THR A 633 47.32 24.63 23.06
N SER A 634 47.10 23.43 23.58
CA SER A 634 47.99 22.76 24.52
C SER A 634 47.88 21.24 24.43
N ILE A 635 48.93 20.54 24.82
CA ILE A 635 48.99 19.09 24.86
C ILE A 635 49.37 18.67 26.28
N GLN A 636 48.62 17.75 26.85
CA GLN A 636 48.89 17.22 28.19
C GLN A 636 49.18 15.74 28.12
N TYR A 637 50.17 15.29 28.86
CA TYR A 637 50.41 13.89 29.18
C TYR A 637 50.13 13.66 30.65
N ARG A 638 49.27 12.68 30.96
CA ARG A 638 48.79 12.41 32.31
C ARG A 638 48.80 10.92 32.63
N ILE A 639 49.17 10.56 33.85
CA ILE A 639 48.91 9.26 34.46
C ILE A 639 48.40 9.52 35.88
N ARG A 640 47.12 9.23 36.16
CA ARG A 640 46.56 9.53 37.49
C ARG A 640 47.14 8.63 38.57
N THR A 641 47.33 7.35 38.26
CA THR A 641 47.90 6.35 39.20
C THR A 641 49.31 6.70 39.69
N ASP A 642 50.10 7.36 38.86
CA ASP A 642 51.49 7.75 39.16
C ASP A 642 51.63 9.25 39.47
N GLU A 643 50.52 9.99 39.62
CA GLU A 643 50.48 11.45 39.85
C GLU A 643 51.30 12.25 38.80
N VAL A 644 51.34 11.76 37.55
CA VAL A 644 52.01 12.44 36.44
C VAL A 644 51.02 13.36 35.74
N ASP A 645 51.37 14.64 35.61
CA ASP A 645 50.64 15.63 34.82
C ASP A 645 51.61 16.64 34.23
N VAL A 646 51.84 16.55 32.92
CA VAL A 646 52.71 17.46 32.17
C VAL A 646 51.90 18.12 31.08
N MET A 647 51.72 19.44 31.18
CA MET A 647 50.98 20.24 30.21
C MET A 647 51.92 21.21 29.50
N VAL A 648 51.88 21.22 28.17
CA VAL A 648 52.67 22.12 27.33
C VAL A 648 51.77 22.97 26.44
N THR A 649 52.14 24.24 26.28
CA THR A 649 51.45 25.19 25.39
C THR A 649 52.04 25.12 23.99
N VAL A 650 51.20 25.12 22.96
CA VAL A 650 51.63 25.13 21.55
C VAL A 650 51.91 26.57 21.11
N GLU A 651 53.13 26.84 20.62
CA GLU A 651 53.51 28.16 20.08
C GLU A 651 53.37 28.23 18.54
N GLY A 652 53.27 27.09 17.86
CA GLY A 652 53.03 27.03 16.41
C GLY A 652 53.36 25.67 15.80
N THR A 653 52.86 25.45 14.58
CA THR A 653 53.17 24.27 13.77
C THR A 653 54.44 24.50 12.96
N VAL A 654 55.31 23.50 12.89
CA VAL A 654 56.48 23.54 12.02
C VAL A 654 56.04 23.14 10.62
N THR A 655 55.54 24.09 9.83
CA THR A 655 55.29 23.85 8.40
C THR A 655 56.63 23.63 7.70
N GLY A 656 56.92 22.38 7.36
CA GLY A 656 57.97 22.03 6.39
C GLY A 656 57.61 22.65 5.03
N GLY A 657 58.38 23.63 4.60
CA GLY A 657 58.14 24.37 3.36
C GLY A 657 58.14 23.51 2.11
N GLY A 658 57.24 23.82 1.18
CA GLY A 658 57.38 23.42 -0.21
C GLY A 658 58.59 24.10 -0.86
N GLY A 659 59.37 23.34 -1.63
CA GLY A 659 60.37 23.87 -2.54
C GLY A 659 61.26 22.79 -3.15
N GLY A 660 61.11 22.56 -4.47
CA GLY A 660 62.11 21.87 -5.31
C GLY A 660 61.66 20.55 -5.91
#